data_AF-A0A935RJN8-F1
#
_entry.id   AF-A0A935RJN8-F1
#
_cell.length_a   1.000
_cell.length_b   1.000
_cell.length_c   1.000
_cell.angle_alpha   90.00
_cell.angle_beta   90.00
_cell.angle_gamma   90.00
#
_symmetry.space_group_name_H-M   'P 1'
#
loop_
_entity.id
_entity.type
_entity.pdbx_description
1 polymer ?
#
loop_
_entity_poly.entity_id
_entity_poly.type
_entity_poly.pdbx_seq_one_letter_code
_entity_poly.pdbx_strand_id
1 'polypeptide(L)'
;MRSILILAALVGLAAGGSMAATLPVETYTLPNGLTVILHEDHSQPMVTINTWFAVGSKDESPGRTGFAHLFEHLMFMGTERVPDNQFDMLMERGGGANNASTSNDRTNYYSWGPRSLLPTLLWLDADRLEGLSRAMTQEKLDLQRDVVRNERRQSYENQPYGAAELMVSDAMWPQGHPYHHPVIGSHEDLEAATVEDVKGFFDTYYVPGNASLVVAGDFDPAEARKLIASTFGAVPVRPLPEHRTAAPVSLEREVRRLATDRVRFPRLYLVWHSPAAYQDGDADMDVLSSVLAAGTTGRLVERLVMKEQLAQSVQVYQDSRELGSEFHIEATAAEGADLEHIKQVVLEEIARLQKEGPTAAELARVKAATESGYLRMKENLDRRADLLNAYRTAYGEANSFDRDLARRLAPTAESVQKWSREVLGEGRLDLRVLPLEAEATTASLDQRPGNLPEIPAEPAVPVKLTLKNGQPLYVVSKPGSGLFSGHVIIDGGERLLDAGQAGLASLSATLVTRGAGKLDATAYADAVTTLGARIQATSGTNSVTLGVSGLTSRLDATLALMADALLRPTLGAGDFDREKELALAGIRARTENAGRVAQAVGRAALYGAGDPRGRPSEGYEATVAKLTREDVVQWTPKLFAPARATLVFAGDFTPEQIKTALDRALGAWKGGEATVAAAPAPLTAPKPGLLLVDRPGAPQTVISIWRPVTAPDGADRVKRQCVNTLFGASFTSRLNQNIREKNGFSYGARSGFGEDAGEWVLTSGSSVQTKVTGPALTEFKREFEGLATGNVTADELEKAVRTVRFELETSGDTTAASAEVVANLVRNGRPSDAVRQDLAQVPGIDLAAANALARSGLYRWDDLLVVLVGDKAEVLPQLAAAGFPVPKVVDADGQPLPLGPGVRGRALRRPRPRARRAFARNWRPAVVALVRDRLAAPRRAPSAAQLRAFRTMNSEL
;
A
#
# COMPACT_ATOMS: atom_id res chain seq x y z
N MET A 1 19.69 46.34 -50.21
CA MET A 1 20.43 45.19 -49.63
C MET A 1 20.83 45.48 -48.17
N ARG A 2 19.88 45.53 -47.21
CA ARG A 2 20.19 45.69 -45.77
C ARG A 2 19.26 44.90 -44.82
N SER A 3 18.48 43.95 -45.34
CA SER A 3 17.39 43.27 -44.59
C SER A 3 17.61 41.76 -44.37
N ILE A 4 18.83 41.25 -44.59
CA ILE A 4 19.15 39.82 -44.57
C ILE A 4 20.08 39.44 -43.39
N LEU A 5 20.70 40.42 -42.71
CA LEU A 5 21.76 40.20 -41.72
C LEU A 5 21.32 40.16 -40.24
N ILE A 6 20.02 40.25 -39.95
CA ILE A 6 19.49 40.22 -38.56
C ILE A 6 18.83 38.86 -38.22
N LEU A 7 18.38 38.10 -39.22
CA LEU A 7 17.71 36.81 -39.00
C LEU A 7 18.68 35.66 -38.64
N ALA A 8 19.99 35.87 -38.78
CA ALA A 8 21.02 34.87 -38.52
C ALA A 8 21.56 34.85 -37.08
N ALA A 9 21.14 35.79 -36.22
CA ALA A 9 21.69 35.97 -34.87
C ALA A 9 20.82 35.37 -33.73
N LEU A 10 19.69 34.74 -34.06
CA LEU A 10 18.67 34.28 -33.09
C LEU A 10 18.44 32.75 -33.06
N VAL A 11 19.32 31.97 -33.71
CA VAL A 11 19.30 30.50 -33.72
C VAL A 11 20.49 29.92 -32.90
N GLY A 12 21.31 30.77 -32.29
CA GLY A 12 22.62 30.41 -31.72
C GLY A 12 22.69 30.17 -30.20
N LEU A 13 21.57 30.18 -29.46
CA LEU A 13 21.57 29.95 -28.00
C LEU A 13 20.49 28.93 -27.58
N ALA A 14 20.67 27.68 -28.02
CA ALA A 14 19.97 26.50 -27.50
C ALA A 14 20.97 25.44 -26.96
N ALA A 15 22.18 25.87 -26.61
CA ALA A 15 23.27 25.03 -26.08
C ALA A 15 23.81 25.62 -24.76
N GLY A 16 22.92 25.79 -23.78
CA GLY A 16 23.26 26.05 -22.38
C GLY A 16 23.10 24.75 -21.60
N GLY A 17 24.20 24.21 -21.07
CA GLY A 17 24.25 22.83 -20.60
C GLY A 17 23.37 22.53 -19.39
N SER A 18 22.84 21.30 -19.34
CA SER A 18 22.39 20.70 -18.09
C SER A 18 23.61 20.44 -17.20
N MET A 19 23.89 21.37 -16.30
CA MET A 19 24.74 21.13 -15.12
C MET A 19 23.93 20.35 -14.07
N ALA A 20 23.48 19.14 -14.44
CA ALA A 20 23.21 18.12 -13.44
C ALA A 20 24.56 17.80 -12.78
N ALA A 21 24.62 17.84 -11.45
CA ALA A 21 25.84 17.45 -10.74
C ALA A 21 26.14 15.98 -11.07
N THR A 22 27.28 15.72 -11.72
CA THR A 22 27.71 14.35 -12.03
C THR A 22 27.85 13.58 -10.73
N LEU A 23 27.02 12.55 -10.55
CA LEU A 23 27.05 11.71 -9.35
C LEU A 23 28.46 11.13 -9.20
N PRO A 24 29.17 11.34 -8.07
CA PRO A 24 30.48 10.76 -7.85
C PRO A 24 30.30 9.25 -7.70
N VAL A 25 30.75 8.51 -8.72
CA VAL A 25 30.66 7.04 -8.77
C VAL A 25 32.04 6.51 -9.13
N GLU A 26 32.62 5.72 -8.23
CA GLU A 26 33.85 4.99 -8.46
C GLU A 26 33.51 3.51 -8.72
N THR A 27 34.25 2.81 -9.58
CA THR A 27 34.01 1.39 -9.87
C THR A 27 35.33 0.64 -10.03
N TYR A 28 35.42 -0.54 -9.43
CA TYR A 28 36.60 -1.40 -9.44
C TYR A 28 36.20 -2.88 -9.29
N THR A 29 37.15 -3.79 -9.51
CA THR A 29 36.92 -5.23 -9.35
C THR A 29 37.89 -5.80 -8.32
N LEU A 30 37.39 -6.64 -7.41
CA LEU A 30 38.23 -7.38 -6.45
C LEU A 30 38.95 -8.56 -7.12
N PRO A 31 40.06 -9.07 -6.56
CA PRO A 31 40.77 -10.23 -7.11
C PRO A 31 39.96 -11.52 -7.22
N ASN A 32 38.81 -11.62 -6.54
CA ASN A 32 37.86 -12.75 -6.65
C ASN A 32 36.72 -12.53 -7.67
N GLY A 33 36.75 -11.42 -8.42
CA GLY A 33 35.82 -11.12 -9.51
C GLY A 33 34.68 -10.18 -9.15
N LEU A 34 34.43 -9.90 -7.86
CA LEU A 34 33.34 -9.00 -7.45
C LEU A 34 33.54 -7.59 -8.03
N THR A 35 32.55 -7.12 -8.80
CA THR A 35 32.49 -5.70 -9.17
C THR A 35 32.01 -4.91 -7.96
N VAL A 36 32.72 -3.86 -7.59
CA VAL A 36 32.38 -2.96 -6.49
C VAL A 36 32.21 -1.54 -7.02
N ILE A 37 31.10 -0.91 -6.64
CA ILE A 37 30.68 0.43 -7.03
C ILE A 37 30.52 1.26 -5.76
N LEU A 38 31.17 2.43 -5.70
CA LEU A 38 31.10 3.34 -4.56
C LEU A 38 30.44 4.64 -5.00
N HIS A 39 29.46 5.13 -4.22
CA HIS A 39 28.78 6.40 -4.45
C HIS A 39 28.72 7.24 -3.16
N GLU A 40 29.73 8.09 -2.98
CA GLU A 40 29.87 8.99 -1.83
C GLU A 40 28.81 10.10 -1.85
N ASP A 41 28.04 10.24 -0.77
CA ASP A 41 26.99 11.27 -0.62
C ASP A 41 26.81 11.64 0.87
N HIS A 42 27.45 12.73 1.29
CA HIS A 42 27.36 13.26 2.67
C HIS A 42 26.07 14.06 2.96
N SER A 43 25.05 14.05 2.08
CA SER A 43 23.81 14.84 2.30
C SER A 43 22.97 14.32 3.48
N GLN A 44 23.15 13.06 3.88
CA GLN A 44 22.47 12.41 5.01
C GLN A 44 23.46 11.46 5.71
N PRO A 45 23.45 11.34 7.06
CA PRO A 45 24.43 10.54 7.82
C PRO A 45 24.14 9.02 7.77
N MET A 46 23.67 8.53 6.63
CA MET A 46 23.27 7.15 6.38
C MET A 46 24.12 6.51 5.28
N VAL A 47 24.12 5.18 5.25
CA VAL A 47 24.65 4.36 4.17
C VAL A 47 23.61 3.35 3.71
N THR A 48 23.73 2.89 2.48
CA THR A 48 23.04 1.73 1.94
C THR A 48 24.05 0.86 1.18
N ILE A 49 23.91 -0.46 1.31
CA ILE A 49 24.59 -1.44 0.46
C ILE A 49 23.54 -2.20 -0.33
N ASN A 50 23.82 -2.49 -1.60
CA ASN A 50 22.94 -3.26 -2.47
C ASN A 50 23.79 -4.23 -3.29
N THR A 51 23.61 -5.52 -3.05
CA THR A 51 24.31 -6.60 -3.76
C THR A 51 23.35 -7.26 -4.74
N TRP A 52 23.62 -7.12 -6.03
CA TRP A 52 22.95 -7.89 -7.08
C TRP A 52 23.75 -9.16 -7.36
N PHE A 53 23.04 -10.28 -7.46
CA PHE A 53 23.53 -11.48 -8.11
C PHE A 53 22.84 -11.60 -9.47
N ALA A 54 23.62 -11.88 -10.51
CA ALA A 54 23.08 -12.24 -11.82
C ALA A 54 22.59 -13.70 -11.74
N VAL A 55 21.46 -13.91 -11.08
CA VAL A 55 20.73 -15.18 -11.02
C VAL A 55 19.27 -14.86 -10.71
N GLY A 56 18.35 -15.41 -11.48
CA GLY A 56 16.92 -15.30 -11.22
C GLY A 56 16.20 -16.59 -11.59
N SER A 57 14.86 -16.58 -11.64
CA SER A 57 14.12 -17.81 -11.96
C SER A 57 14.44 -18.41 -13.33
N LYS A 58 15.03 -17.64 -14.26
CA LYS A 58 15.51 -18.12 -15.57
C LYS A 58 16.57 -19.21 -15.45
N ASP A 59 17.42 -19.15 -14.44
CA ASP A 59 18.59 -20.02 -14.28
C ASP A 59 18.24 -21.33 -13.55
N GLU A 60 16.99 -21.48 -13.12
CA GLU A 60 16.51 -22.66 -12.40
C GLU A 60 16.53 -23.91 -13.28
N SER A 61 16.79 -25.05 -12.64
CA SER A 61 16.75 -26.35 -13.29
C SER A 61 15.31 -26.82 -13.52
N PRO A 62 15.00 -27.51 -14.63
CA PRO A 62 13.70 -28.15 -14.81
C PRO A 62 13.38 -29.11 -13.66
N GLY A 63 12.18 -29.00 -13.06
CA GLY A 63 11.82 -29.75 -11.86
C GLY A 63 12.37 -29.16 -10.54
N ARG A 64 12.82 -27.89 -10.56
CA ARG A 64 13.37 -27.13 -9.42
C ARG A 64 12.99 -25.64 -9.50
N THR A 65 11.73 -25.34 -9.81
CA THR A 65 11.25 -23.95 -9.92
C THR A 65 11.09 -23.25 -8.56
N GLY A 66 11.25 -21.93 -8.53
CA GLY A 66 11.16 -21.09 -7.33
C GLY A 66 12.40 -21.13 -6.44
N PHE A 67 13.50 -21.69 -6.92
CA PHE A 67 14.77 -21.75 -6.20
C PHE A 67 15.41 -20.38 -5.98
N ALA A 68 15.37 -19.47 -6.96
CA ALA A 68 15.92 -18.12 -6.81
C ALA A 68 15.17 -17.35 -5.71
N HIS A 69 13.83 -17.42 -5.71
CA HIS A 69 13.00 -16.81 -4.66
C HIS A 69 13.14 -17.53 -3.32
N LEU A 70 13.25 -18.86 -3.30
CA LEU A 70 13.58 -19.59 -2.08
C LEU A 70 14.95 -19.14 -1.52
N PHE A 71 15.92 -18.81 -2.38
CA PHE A 71 17.19 -18.22 -1.97
C PHE A 71 17.11 -16.76 -1.50
N GLU A 72 16.06 -16.02 -1.86
CA GLU A 72 15.72 -14.76 -1.21
C GLU A 72 15.51 -15.00 0.30
N HIS A 73 14.62 -15.93 0.65
CA HIS A 73 14.28 -16.28 2.03
C HIS A 73 15.43 -17.01 2.76
N LEU A 74 16.10 -17.97 2.12
CA LEU A 74 17.19 -18.73 2.73
C LEU A 74 18.41 -17.86 3.09
N MET A 75 18.67 -16.77 2.37
CA MET A 75 19.76 -15.83 2.71
C MET A 75 19.54 -15.06 4.03
N PHE A 76 18.34 -15.12 4.61
CA PHE A 76 18.03 -14.61 5.94
C PHE A 76 17.99 -15.71 7.03
N MET A 77 18.23 -16.98 6.67
CA MET A 77 18.31 -18.11 7.61
C MET A 77 19.67 -18.29 8.28
N GLY A 78 20.64 -17.44 7.97
CA GLY A 78 21.91 -17.32 8.67
C GLY A 78 22.92 -18.46 8.46
N THR A 79 24.17 -18.17 8.81
CA THR A 79 25.37 -18.97 8.55
C THR A 79 25.90 -19.70 9.80
N GLU A 80 27.09 -20.30 9.73
CA GLU A 80 27.79 -20.84 10.90
C GLU A 80 28.30 -19.73 11.85
N ARG A 81 28.50 -18.49 11.35
CA ARG A 81 29.04 -17.35 12.12
C ARG A 81 27.94 -16.40 12.59
N VAL A 82 26.91 -16.24 11.75
CA VAL A 82 25.72 -15.42 11.97
C VAL A 82 24.49 -16.30 11.73
N PRO A 83 24.18 -17.27 12.61
CA PRO A 83 23.07 -18.20 12.42
C PRO A 83 21.69 -17.53 12.30
N ASP A 84 20.68 -18.32 11.97
CA ASP A 84 19.25 -18.03 12.11
C ASP A 84 18.89 -16.57 11.76
N ASN A 85 18.14 -15.83 12.59
CA ASN A 85 17.88 -14.40 12.37
C ASN A 85 18.89 -13.47 13.08
N GLN A 86 20.13 -13.94 13.24
CA GLN A 86 21.24 -13.13 13.81
C GLN A 86 21.61 -11.98 12.87
N PHE A 87 21.43 -12.15 11.56
CA PHE A 87 21.62 -11.12 10.53
C PHE A 87 20.74 -9.90 10.81
N ASP A 88 19.43 -10.11 10.86
CA ASP A 88 18.45 -9.03 11.08
C ASP A 88 18.70 -8.34 12.41
N MET A 89 19.06 -9.09 13.46
CA MET A 89 19.40 -8.50 14.74
C MET A 89 20.60 -7.58 14.67
N LEU A 90 21.77 -8.04 14.24
CA LEU A 90 23.01 -7.24 14.32
C LEU A 90 22.90 -5.92 13.53
N MET A 91 22.02 -5.90 12.52
CA MET A 91 21.63 -4.73 11.74
C MET A 91 20.53 -3.87 12.41
N GLU A 92 19.33 -4.42 12.70
CA GLU A 92 18.21 -3.71 13.39
C GLU A 92 18.71 -2.96 14.61
N ARG A 93 19.57 -3.65 15.36
CA ARG A 93 20.08 -3.21 16.65
C ARG A 93 21.16 -2.13 16.56
N GLY A 94 21.58 -1.76 15.36
CA GLY A 94 22.35 -0.54 15.07
C GLY A 94 21.52 0.54 14.36
N GLY A 95 20.19 0.41 14.34
CA GLY A 95 19.28 1.32 13.63
C GLY A 95 19.19 1.08 12.12
N GLY A 96 19.65 -0.07 11.63
CA GLY A 96 19.55 -0.44 10.22
C GLY A 96 18.31 -1.26 9.89
N ALA A 97 18.05 -1.43 8.59
CA ALA A 97 17.02 -2.31 8.04
C ALA A 97 17.52 -2.95 6.74
N ASN A 98 16.93 -4.09 6.35
CA ASN A 98 17.22 -4.78 5.10
C ASN A 98 15.92 -5.10 4.36
N ASN A 99 16.10 -5.51 3.10
CA ASN A 99 15.13 -6.32 2.37
C ASN A 99 15.86 -7.04 1.21
N ALA A 100 15.11 -7.80 0.43
CA ALA A 100 15.57 -8.38 -0.83
C ALA A 100 14.50 -8.24 -1.93
N SER A 101 14.83 -8.67 -3.15
CA SER A 101 13.85 -9.02 -4.17
C SER A 101 14.43 -9.92 -5.28
N THR A 102 13.59 -10.81 -5.80
CA THR A 102 13.89 -11.71 -6.92
C THR A 102 13.03 -11.37 -8.15
N SER A 103 13.64 -11.45 -9.33
CA SER A 103 12.92 -11.47 -10.61
C SER A 103 13.32 -12.72 -11.42
N ASN A 104 12.84 -12.82 -12.66
CA ASN A 104 13.32 -13.86 -13.56
C ASN A 104 14.84 -13.74 -13.86
N ASP A 105 15.43 -12.54 -13.73
CA ASP A 105 16.79 -12.24 -14.20
C ASP A 105 17.82 -11.99 -13.08
N ARG A 106 17.38 -11.51 -11.92
CA ARG A 106 18.26 -11.13 -10.80
C ARG A 106 17.66 -11.48 -9.44
N THR A 107 18.53 -11.66 -8.47
CA THR A 107 18.20 -11.66 -7.04
C THR A 107 19.08 -10.62 -6.39
N ASN A 108 18.49 -9.65 -5.70
CA ASN A 108 19.25 -8.65 -4.96
C ASN A 108 18.90 -8.64 -3.49
N TYR A 109 19.87 -8.20 -2.69
CA TYR A 109 19.72 -7.98 -1.27
C TYR A 109 20.29 -6.62 -0.95
N TYR A 110 19.60 -5.86 -0.12
CA TYR A 110 20.01 -4.51 0.22
C TYR A 110 19.76 -4.21 1.69
N SER A 111 20.65 -3.44 2.30
CA SER A 111 20.53 -3.02 3.69
C SER A 111 21.05 -1.60 3.88
N TRP A 112 20.36 -0.84 4.72
CA TRP A 112 20.63 0.58 4.97
C TRP A 112 20.61 0.87 6.47
N GLY A 113 21.21 2.00 6.86
CA GLY A 113 21.25 2.44 8.25
C GLY A 113 22.19 3.62 8.47
N PRO A 114 22.42 4.05 9.73
CA PRO A 114 23.39 5.08 10.05
C PRO A 114 24.80 4.72 9.55
N ARG A 115 25.61 5.70 9.16
CA ARG A 115 26.96 5.47 8.58
C ARG A 115 27.89 4.60 9.44
N SER A 116 27.71 4.62 10.75
CA SER A 116 28.45 3.80 11.72
C SER A 116 28.21 2.30 11.54
N LEU A 117 27.13 1.90 10.85
CA LEU A 117 26.76 0.52 10.61
C LEU A 117 27.46 -0.09 9.38
N LEU A 118 28.11 0.72 8.51
CA LEU A 118 28.75 0.24 7.28
C LEU A 118 29.67 -0.99 7.46
N PRO A 119 30.54 -1.07 8.48
CA PRO A 119 31.37 -2.26 8.70
C PRO A 119 30.55 -3.51 8.99
N THR A 120 29.44 -3.37 9.74
CA THR A 120 28.52 -4.45 10.07
C THR A 120 27.76 -4.92 8.83
N LEU A 121 27.19 -4.00 8.03
CA LEU A 121 26.46 -4.36 6.82
C LEU A 121 27.35 -5.12 5.83
N LEU A 122 28.56 -4.60 5.56
CA LEU A 122 29.53 -5.25 4.67
C LEU A 122 29.98 -6.63 5.18
N TRP A 123 30.15 -6.79 6.49
CA TRP A 123 30.51 -8.07 7.08
C TRP A 123 29.37 -9.07 7.01
N LEU A 124 28.13 -8.65 7.31
CA LEU A 124 26.93 -9.49 7.24
C LEU A 124 26.67 -10.01 5.81
N ASP A 125 26.76 -9.15 4.80
CA ASP A 125 26.57 -9.55 3.41
C ASP A 125 27.67 -10.50 2.90
N ALA A 126 28.94 -10.21 3.22
CA ALA A 126 30.05 -11.10 2.89
C ALA A 126 30.00 -12.43 3.66
N ASP A 127 29.40 -12.45 4.85
CA ASP A 127 29.20 -13.65 5.65
C ASP A 127 28.18 -14.59 5.00
N ARG A 128 26.98 -14.11 4.65
CA ARG A 128 25.97 -14.94 3.95
C ARG A 128 26.47 -15.46 2.61
N LEU A 129 27.24 -14.67 1.86
CA LEU A 129 27.86 -15.06 0.59
C LEU A 129 28.95 -16.15 0.74
N GLU A 130 29.58 -16.29 1.91
CA GLU A 130 30.60 -17.32 2.15
C GLU A 130 30.02 -18.58 2.81
N GLY A 131 29.15 -18.40 3.81
CA GLY A 131 28.83 -19.43 4.80
C GLY A 131 27.47 -20.13 4.65
N LEU A 132 26.53 -19.60 3.86
CA LEU A 132 25.14 -20.10 3.87
C LEU A 132 25.03 -21.57 3.43
N SER A 133 25.71 -21.98 2.35
CA SER A 133 25.71 -23.40 1.90
C SER A 133 26.16 -24.36 3.01
N ARG A 134 27.15 -24.01 3.84
CA ARG A 134 27.58 -24.88 4.94
C ARG A 134 26.52 -25.01 6.03
N ALA A 135 25.93 -23.88 6.42
CA ALA A 135 24.91 -23.79 7.46
C ALA A 135 23.53 -24.35 7.07
N MET A 136 23.32 -24.73 5.81
CA MET A 136 22.04 -25.24 5.33
C MET A 136 21.73 -26.65 5.86
N THR A 137 20.61 -26.78 6.55
CA THR A 137 20.07 -28.02 7.11
C THR A 137 18.69 -28.32 6.52
N GLN A 138 18.21 -29.57 6.67
CA GLN A 138 16.86 -29.94 6.24
C GLN A 138 15.79 -29.12 6.97
N GLU A 139 15.97 -28.87 8.27
CA GLU A 139 15.06 -28.08 9.11
C GLU A 139 14.90 -26.63 8.64
N LYS A 140 16.01 -25.94 8.32
CA LYS A 140 15.97 -24.57 7.76
C LYS A 140 15.27 -24.51 6.40
N LEU A 141 15.44 -25.57 5.61
CA LEU A 141 14.90 -25.70 4.27
C LEU A 141 13.40 -26.08 4.29
N ASP A 142 12.98 -26.97 5.17
CA ASP A 142 11.57 -27.35 5.35
C ASP A 142 10.74 -26.14 5.82
N LEU A 143 11.27 -25.32 6.74
CA LEU A 143 10.66 -24.04 7.08
C LEU A 143 10.44 -23.19 5.84
N GLN A 144 11.50 -22.87 5.11
CA GLN A 144 11.40 -21.83 4.07
C GLN A 144 10.62 -22.31 2.85
N ARG A 145 10.50 -23.62 2.64
CA ARG A 145 9.45 -24.19 1.77
C ARG A 145 8.07 -23.81 2.29
N ASP A 146 7.71 -24.09 3.53
CA ASP A 146 6.37 -23.80 4.02
C ASP A 146 6.06 -22.31 4.18
N VAL A 147 7.07 -21.46 4.38
CA VAL A 147 6.96 -19.99 4.26
C VAL A 147 6.70 -19.58 2.81
N VAL A 148 7.54 -19.94 1.85
CA VAL A 148 7.38 -19.58 0.42
C VAL A 148 6.11 -20.19 -0.18
N ARG A 149 5.73 -21.41 0.23
CA ARG A 149 4.46 -22.04 -0.16
C ARG A 149 3.25 -21.35 0.49
N ASN A 150 3.37 -20.82 1.71
CA ASN A 150 2.34 -19.93 2.24
C ASN A 150 2.29 -18.60 1.49
N GLU A 151 3.43 -18.01 1.15
CA GLU A 151 3.48 -16.78 0.38
C GLU A 151 2.84 -16.97 -0.99
N ARG A 152 3.13 -18.07 -1.70
CA ARG A 152 2.42 -18.46 -2.92
C ARG A 152 0.90 -18.52 -2.69
N ARG A 153 0.45 -19.15 -1.62
CA ARG A 153 -0.98 -19.21 -1.26
C ARG A 153 -1.55 -17.83 -0.93
N GLN A 154 -0.81 -16.96 -0.25
CA GLN A 154 -1.27 -15.65 0.21
C GLN A 154 -1.28 -14.61 -0.92
N SER A 155 -0.22 -14.58 -1.73
CA SER A 155 0.08 -13.54 -2.73
C SER A 155 -0.44 -13.89 -4.13
N TYR A 156 -0.65 -15.17 -4.44
CA TYR A 156 -1.18 -15.62 -5.73
C TYR A 156 -2.52 -16.36 -5.58
N GLU A 157 -2.55 -17.47 -4.85
CA GLU A 157 -3.68 -18.43 -4.90
C GLU A 157 -4.90 -18.01 -4.05
N ASN A 158 -4.77 -16.94 -3.25
CA ASN A 158 -5.86 -16.31 -2.50
C ASN A 158 -5.87 -14.77 -2.62
N GLN A 159 -5.06 -14.16 -3.50
CA GLN A 159 -5.27 -12.76 -3.89
C GLN A 159 -6.34 -12.67 -4.98
N PRO A 160 -7.23 -11.67 -4.93
CA PRO A 160 -8.08 -11.31 -6.06
C PRO A 160 -7.26 -11.16 -7.35
N TYR A 161 -7.60 -11.95 -8.35
CA TYR A 161 -6.94 -12.07 -9.66
C TYR A 161 -5.49 -12.63 -9.63
N GLY A 162 -4.91 -12.97 -8.47
CA GLY A 162 -3.50 -13.40 -8.36
C GLY A 162 -3.18 -14.71 -9.10
N ALA A 163 -4.17 -15.58 -9.27
CA ALA A 163 -4.04 -16.77 -10.12
C ALA A 163 -3.79 -16.46 -11.61
N ALA A 164 -4.06 -15.23 -12.08
CA ALA A 164 -3.81 -14.83 -13.45
C ALA A 164 -2.31 -14.74 -13.76
N GLU A 165 -1.50 -14.17 -12.87
CA GLU A 165 -0.06 -13.99 -13.06
C GLU A 165 0.64 -15.35 -13.28
N LEU A 166 0.24 -16.37 -12.51
CA LEU A 166 0.67 -17.76 -12.68
C LEU A 166 0.35 -18.35 -14.07
N MET A 167 -0.77 -17.93 -14.68
CA MET A 167 -1.21 -18.41 -15.99
C MET A 167 -0.62 -17.59 -17.15
N VAL A 168 -0.15 -16.37 -16.92
CA VAL A 168 0.52 -15.57 -17.97
C VAL A 168 1.87 -16.20 -18.31
N SER A 169 2.69 -16.59 -17.33
CA SER A 169 3.98 -17.24 -17.58
C SER A 169 3.85 -18.51 -18.44
N ASP A 170 2.90 -19.40 -18.09
CA ASP A 170 2.56 -20.62 -18.84
C ASP A 170 2.13 -20.31 -20.28
N ALA A 171 1.23 -19.34 -20.44
CA ALA A 171 0.54 -19.12 -21.70
C ALA A 171 1.32 -18.25 -22.69
N MET A 172 2.26 -17.43 -22.21
CA MET A 172 3.16 -16.62 -23.04
C MET A 172 4.39 -17.42 -23.49
N TRP A 173 5.08 -18.11 -22.58
CA TRP A 173 6.37 -18.72 -22.88
C TRP A 173 6.26 -20.24 -23.08
N PRO A 174 6.83 -20.83 -24.15
CA PRO A 174 6.69 -22.25 -24.43
C PRO A 174 7.42 -23.12 -23.39
N GLN A 175 6.91 -24.33 -23.18
CA GLN A 175 7.47 -25.29 -22.22
C GLN A 175 8.99 -25.48 -22.44
N GLY A 176 9.77 -25.29 -21.37
CA GLY A 176 11.24 -25.34 -21.40
C GLY A 176 11.91 -23.97 -21.55
N HIS A 177 11.18 -22.92 -21.96
CA HIS A 177 11.67 -21.54 -21.92
C HIS A 177 11.96 -21.10 -20.47
N PRO A 178 13.04 -20.34 -20.20
CA PRO A 178 13.38 -19.92 -18.83
C PRO A 178 12.30 -19.10 -18.08
N TYR A 179 11.42 -18.40 -18.80
CA TYR A 179 10.30 -17.63 -18.22
C TYR A 179 8.94 -18.37 -18.23
N HIS A 180 8.90 -19.67 -18.54
CA HIS A 180 7.66 -20.46 -18.57
C HIS A 180 7.00 -20.61 -17.19
N HIS A 181 7.79 -20.55 -16.12
CA HIS A 181 7.30 -20.58 -14.74
C HIS A 181 7.47 -19.22 -14.05
N PRO A 182 6.54 -18.84 -13.15
CA PRO A 182 6.64 -17.61 -12.37
C PRO A 182 7.73 -17.74 -11.28
N VAL A 183 8.26 -16.60 -10.84
CA VAL A 183 9.38 -16.49 -9.88
C VAL A 183 9.12 -17.21 -8.55
N ILE A 184 7.85 -17.26 -8.12
CA ILE A 184 7.39 -17.95 -6.90
C ILE A 184 7.52 -19.48 -6.95
N GLY A 185 7.72 -20.07 -8.14
CA GLY A 185 7.85 -21.52 -8.35
C GLY A 185 6.56 -22.32 -8.12
N SER A 186 6.65 -23.64 -8.26
CA SER A 186 5.55 -24.58 -8.04
C SER A 186 5.59 -25.20 -6.63
N HIS A 187 4.43 -25.60 -6.10
CA HIS A 187 4.38 -26.33 -4.82
C HIS A 187 5.14 -27.66 -4.87
N GLU A 188 5.11 -28.35 -6.02
CA GLU A 188 5.74 -29.66 -6.22
C GLU A 188 7.26 -29.55 -6.24
N ASP A 189 7.83 -28.58 -6.97
CA ASP A 189 9.28 -28.39 -7.05
C ASP A 189 9.88 -27.95 -5.71
N LEU A 190 9.17 -27.07 -4.98
CA LEU A 190 9.55 -26.65 -3.63
C LEU A 190 9.50 -27.83 -2.64
N GLU A 191 8.51 -28.73 -2.73
CA GLU A 191 8.49 -29.95 -1.91
C GLU A 191 9.53 -30.99 -2.37
N ALA A 192 9.82 -31.11 -3.67
CA ALA A 192 10.72 -32.10 -4.24
C ALA A 192 12.22 -31.74 -4.17
N ALA A 193 12.55 -30.50 -3.80
CA ALA A 193 13.91 -30.05 -3.53
C ALA A 193 14.61 -30.87 -2.43
N THR A 194 15.94 -30.78 -2.36
CA THR A 194 16.79 -31.37 -1.31
C THR A 194 17.79 -30.34 -0.76
N VAL A 195 18.42 -30.65 0.37
CA VAL A 195 19.52 -29.83 0.93
C VAL A 195 20.69 -29.77 -0.05
N GLU A 196 20.92 -30.87 -0.78
CA GLU A 196 21.95 -31.00 -1.81
C GLU A 196 21.64 -30.14 -3.04
N ASP A 197 20.39 -30.11 -3.53
CA ASP A 197 19.96 -29.21 -4.61
C ASP A 197 20.22 -27.73 -4.23
N VAL A 198 19.86 -27.37 -2.99
CA VAL A 198 20.02 -26.01 -2.46
C VAL A 198 21.50 -25.64 -2.36
N LYS A 199 22.35 -26.50 -1.76
CA LYS A 199 23.80 -26.26 -1.70
C LYS A 199 24.40 -26.15 -3.10
N GLY A 200 24.01 -27.00 -4.04
CA GLY A 200 24.44 -26.95 -5.44
C GLY A 200 24.08 -25.64 -6.13
N PHE A 201 22.85 -25.14 -5.96
CA PHE A 201 22.42 -23.86 -6.52
C PHE A 201 23.20 -22.68 -5.91
N PHE A 202 23.37 -22.66 -4.58
CA PHE A 202 24.19 -21.64 -3.91
C PHE A 202 25.62 -21.64 -4.43
N ASP A 203 26.27 -22.80 -4.39
CA ASP A 203 27.70 -22.94 -4.70
C ASP A 203 28.02 -22.69 -6.18
N THR A 204 27.00 -22.70 -7.06
CA THR A 204 27.06 -22.36 -8.49
C THR A 204 26.83 -20.87 -8.76
N TYR A 205 25.76 -20.28 -8.23
CA TYR A 205 25.31 -18.93 -8.65
C TYR A 205 25.73 -17.80 -7.70
N TYR A 206 25.86 -18.08 -6.40
CA TYR A 206 26.21 -17.09 -5.39
C TYR A 206 27.73 -17.05 -5.20
N VAL A 207 28.40 -16.56 -6.25
CA VAL A 207 29.86 -16.48 -6.35
C VAL A 207 30.28 -15.04 -6.58
N PRO A 208 31.43 -14.56 -6.03
CA PRO A 208 31.78 -13.14 -6.10
C PRO A 208 31.86 -12.59 -7.53
N GLY A 209 32.37 -13.36 -8.48
CA GLY A 209 32.43 -12.98 -9.90
C GLY A 209 31.08 -12.87 -10.62
N ASN A 210 30.00 -13.39 -10.03
CA ASN A 210 28.62 -13.32 -10.57
C ASN A 210 27.78 -12.21 -9.91
N ALA A 211 28.44 -11.27 -9.24
CA ALA A 211 27.79 -10.24 -8.43
C ALA A 211 28.35 -8.84 -8.66
N SER A 212 27.54 -7.84 -8.33
CA SER A 212 28.00 -6.47 -8.11
C SER A 212 27.48 -5.91 -6.79
N LEU A 213 28.41 -5.31 -6.03
CA LEU A 213 28.15 -4.63 -4.77
C LEU A 213 28.17 -3.12 -5.00
N VAL A 214 27.08 -2.44 -4.69
CA VAL A 214 27.05 -0.98 -4.52
C VAL A 214 27.12 -0.64 -3.04
N VAL A 215 27.92 0.37 -2.71
CA VAL A 215 27.88 1.09 -1.42
C VAL A 215 27.61 2.56 -1.71
N ALA A 216 26.56 3.13 -1.13
CA ALA A 216 26.18 4.53 -1.33
C ALA A 216 25.88 5.25 0.00
N GLY A 217 26.15 6.56 0.07
CA GLY A 217 25.87 7.41 1.25
C GLY A 217 27.11 8.02 1.89
N ASP A 218 27.02 8.34 3.19
CA ASP A 218 28.05 9.07 3.93
C ASP A 218 29.15 8.14 4.51
N PHE A 219 30.21 7.93 3.74
CA PHE A 219 31.38 7.13 4.15
C PHE A 219 32.68 7.72 3.58
N ASP A 220 33.84 7.32 4.13
CA ASP A 220 35.15 7.60 3.50
C ASP A 220 35.46 6.47 2.49
N PRO A 221 35.69 6.77 1.19
CA PRO A 221 35.94 5.74 0.18
C PRO A 221 37.18 4.90 0.44
N ALA A 222 38.23 5.46 1.07
CA ALA A 222 39.46 4.73 1.38
C ALA A 222 39.32 3.83 2.63
N GLU A 223 38.39 4.11 3.54
CA GLU A 223 37.95 3.21 4.61
C GLU A 223 37.05 2.10 4.06
N ALA A 224 36.01 2.45 3.29
CA ALA A 224 35.12 1.50 2.64
C ALA A 224 35.89 0.48 1.79
N ARG A 225 36.88 0.94 1.00
CA ARG A 225 37.79 0.06 0.24
C ARG A 225 38.52 -0.98 1.09
N LYS A 226 38.97 -0.62 2.30
CA LYS A 226 39.64 -1.55 3.22
C LYS A 226 38.66 -2.55 3.81
N LEU A 227 37.47 -2.10 4.22
CA LEU A 227 36.40 -2.94 4.75
C LEU A 227 35.92 -3.96 3.71
N ILE A 228 35.69 -3.53 2.47
CA ILE A 228 35.27 -4.39 1.36
C ILE A 228 36.36 -5.41 1.01
N ALA A 229 37.64 -4.99 1.02
CA ALA A 229 38.76 -5.89 0.77
C ALA A 229 38.97 -6.94 1.90
N SER A 230 38.65 -6.62 3.15
CA SER A 230 38.76 -7.56 4.28
C SER A 230 37.53 -8.44 4.48
N THR A 231 36.36 -8.04 3.97
CA THR A 231 35.10 -8.80 4.02
C THR A 231 34.87 -9.57 2.72
N PHE A 232 34.28 -8.94 1.70
CA PHE A 232 34.02 -9.54 0.40
C PHE A 232 35.28 -10.05 -0.31
N GLY A 233 36.42 -9.36 -0.13
CA GLY A 233 37.71 -9.80 -0.69
C GLY A 233 38.28 -11.09 -0.09
N ALA A 234 37.75 -11.54 1.06
CA ALA A 234 38.10 -12.82 1.67
C ALA A 234 37.22 -13.99 1.17
N VAL A 235 36.12 -13.72 0.44
CA VAL A 235 35.27 -14.79 -0.12
C VAL A 235 36.03 -15.53 -1.24
N PRO A 236 36.12 -16.87 -1.22
CA PRO A 236 36.88 -17.62 -2.22
C PRO A 236 36.40 -17.39 -3.66
N VAL A 237 37.37 -17.38 -4.59
CA VAL A 237 37.07 -17.42 -6.04
C VAL A 237 36.45 -18.77 -6.38
N ARG A 238 35.39 -18.75 -7.19
CA ARG A 238 34.75 -19.93 -7.77
C ARG A 238 34.57 -19.73 -9.29
N PRO A 239 34.29 -20.80 -10.08
CA PRO A 239 33.91 -20.63 -11.47
C PRO A 239 32.70 -19.69 -11.62
N LEU A 240 32.61 -19.00 -12.76
CA LEU A 240 31.37 -18.30 -13.12
C LEU A 240 30.32 -19.34 -13.55
N PRO A 241 29.03 -19.14 -13.21
CA PRO A 241 27.96 -19.98 -13.73
C PRO A 241 27.75 -19.78 -15.24
N GLU A 242 27.13 -20.78 -15.87
CA GLU A 242 26.55 -20.62 -17.21
C GLU A 242 25.08 -20.21 -17.07
N HIS A 243 24.69 -19.12 -17.75
CA HIS A 243 23.32 -18.62 -17.73
C HIS A 243 22.45 -19.24 -18.81
N ARG A 244 21.19 -19.49 -18.47
CA ARG A 244 20.21 -20.03 -19.42
C ARG A 244 19.81 -18.95 -20.42
N THR A 245 20.11 -19.17 -21.69
CA THR A 245 19.71 -18.31 -22.82
C THR A 245 18.52 -18.91 -23.56
N ALA A 246 17.82 -18.08 -24.33
CA ALA A 246 16.68 -18.49 -25.15
C ALA A 246 16.65 -17.71 -26.48
N ALA A 247 15.94 -18.25 -27.47
CA ALA A 247 15.61 -17.53 -28.68
C ALA A 247 14.36 -16.66 -28.45
N PRO A 248 14.24 -15.46 -29.08
CA PRO A 248 13.05 -14.62 -28.96
C PRO A 248 11.76 -15.36 -29.33
N VAL A 249 10.73 -15.19 -28.50
CA VAL A 249 9.42 -15.83 -28.65
C VAL A 249 8.41 -14.82 -29.19
N SER A 250 7.48 -15.30 -30.01
CA SER A 250 6.27 -14.57 -30.39
C SER A 250 5.09 -15.55 -30.51
N LEU A 251 3.88 -15.06 -30.26
CA LEU A 251 2.66 -15.83 -30.51
C LEU A 251 2.23 -15.59 -31.96
N GLU A 252 1.97 -16.65 -32.74
CA GLU A 252 1.52 -16.50 -34.14
C GLU A 252 0.06 -16.00 -34.27
N ARG A 253 -0.73 -16.12 -33.21
CA ARG A 253 -2.17 -15.84 -33.17
C ARG A 253 -2.67 -15.63 -31.75
N GLU A 254 -3.94 -15.21 -31.62
CA GLU A 254 -4.58 -15.06 -30.32
C GLU A 254 -4.69 -16.42 -29.57
N VAL A 255 -4.18 -16.43 -28.35
CA VAL A 255 -4.27 -17.53 -27.37
C VAL A 255 -5.27 -17.12 -26.31
N ARG A 256 -6.41 -17.82 -26.22
CA ARG A 256 -7.41 -17.56 -25.18
C ARG A 256 -7.17 -18.44 -23.94
N ARG A 257 -7.41 -17.87 -22.76
CA ARG A 257 -7.44 -18.55 -21.46
C ARG A 257 -8.62 -18.04 -20.63
N LEU A 258 -9.19 -18.92 -19.82
CA LEU A 258 -10.28 -18.59 -18.89
C LEU A 258 -9.94 -19.16 -17.52
N ALA A 259 -10.04 -18.32 -16.50
CA ALA A 259 -9.77 -18.60 -15.11
C ALA A 259 -10.96 -18.21 -14.23
N THR A 260 -11.01 -18.79 -13.04
CA THR A 260 -12.01 -18.50 -12.02
C THR A 260 -11.31 -18.37 -10.67
N ASP A 261 -11.53 -17.26 -9.97
CA ASP A 261 -10.97 -16.87 -8.67
C ASP A 261 -12.00 -16.07 -7.86
N ARG A 262 -11.83 -15.84 -6.55
CA ARG A 262 -12.87 -15.34 -5.61
C ARG A 262 -13.13 -13.83 -5.71
N VAL A 263 -13.34 -13.33 -6.92
CA VAL A 263 -13.52 -11.91 -7.27
C VAL A 263 -15.00 -11.57 -7.53
N ARG A 264 -15.37 -10.29 -7.42
CA ARG A 264 -16.72 -9.80 -7.81
C ARG A 264 -16.83 -9.47 -9.29
N PHE A 265 -15.82 -8.79 -9.84
CA PHE A 265 -15.86 -8.24 -11.19
C PHE A 265 -15.00 -9.06 -12.13
N PRO A 266 -15.42 -9.30 -13.38
CA PRO A 266 -14.55 -9.88 -14.39
C PRO A 266 -13.34 -8.99 -14.69
N ARG A 267 -12.17 -9.59 -14.95
CA ARG A 267 -10.99 -8.88 -15.47
C ARG A 267 -10.52 -9.51 -16.78
N LEU A 268 -10.14 -8.66 -17.73
CA LEU A 268 -9.47 -8.99 -18.97
C LEU A 268 -7.97 -8.64 -18.85
N TYR A 269 -7.13 -9.55 -19.33
CA TYR A 269 -5.70 -9.39 -19.56
C TYR A 269 -5.43 -9.59 -21.06
N LEU A 270 -4.81 -8.60 -21.71
CA LEU A 270 -4.24 -8.75 -23.04
C LEU A 270 -2.72 -8.58 -22.94
N VAL A 271 -1.95 -9.58 -23.38
CA VAL A 271 -0.48 -9.59 -23.24
C VAL A 271 0.21 -9.95 -24.56
N TRP A 272 1.25 -9.22 -24.91
CA TRP A 272 2.10 -9.43 -26.09
C TRP A 272 3.56 -9.61 -25.65
N HIS A 273 4.39 -10.33 -26.42
CA HIS A 273 5.84 -10.26 -26.23
C HIS A 273 6.37 -8.95 -26.81
N SER A 274 7.30 -8.30 -26.11
CA SER A 274 7.87 -7.00 -26.49
C SER A 274 9.42 -7.03 -26.42
N PRO A 275 10.13 -5.99 -26.94
CA PRO A 275 11.59 -5.99 -26.98
C PRO A 275 12.22 -6.11 -25.59
N ALA A 276 13.27 -6.92 -25.49
CA ALA A 276 14.02 -7.17 -24.25
C ALA A 276 14.52 -5.88 -23.60
N ALA A 277 14.72 -5.92 -22.27
CA ALA A 277 15.12 -4.77 -21.47
C ALA A 277 16.32 -4.00 -22.07
N TYR A 278 16.21 -2.68 -22.10
CA TYR A 278 17.23 -1.75 -22.60
C TYR A 278 17.60 -1.87 -24.09
N GLN A 279 16.96 -2.75 -24.86
CA GLN A 279 17.13 -2.83 -26.32
C GLN A 279 16.30 -1.76 -27.05
N ASP A 280 16.50 -1.63 -28.37
CA ASP A 280 15.67 -0.80 -29.24
C ASP A 280 14.19 -1.19 -29.10
N GLY A 281 13.32 -0.19 -28.91
CA GLY A 281 11.88 -0.37 -28.74
C GLY A 281 11.38 -0.55 -27.31
N ASP A 282 12.23 -0.99 -26.36
CA ASP A 282 11.82 -1.14 -24.96
C ASP A 282 11.30 0.19 -24.36
N ALA A 283 12.03 1.28 -24.59
CA ALA A 283 11.61 2.63 -24.16
C ALA A 283 10.42 3.18 -24.96
N ASP A 284 10.24 2.78 -26.23
CA ASP A 284 9.09 3.15 -27.04
C ASP A 284 7.80 2.48 -26.53
N MET A 285 7.89 1.24 -26.07
CA MET A 285 6.78 0.53 -25.41
C MET A 285 6.48 1.12 -24.03
N ASP A 286 7.51 1.51 -23.28
CA ASP A 286 7.38 2.22 -22.00
C ASP A 286 6.59 3.56 -22.19
N VAL A 287 6.95 4.34 -23.22
CA VAL A 287 6.21 5.55 -23.62
C VAL A 287 4.81 5.23 -24.15
N LEU A 288 4.63 4.15 -24.90
CA LEU A 288 3.32 3.71 -25.41
C LEU A 288 2.34 3.37 -24.28
N SER A 289 2.81 2.67 -23.24
CA SER A 289 1.98 2.35 -22.07
C SER A 289 1.42 3.61 -21.42
N SER A 290 2.27 4.63 -21.30
CA SER A 290 1.93 5.95 -20.76
C SER A 290 0.95 6.73 -21.66
N VAL A 291 1.08 6.66 -22.99
CA VAL A 291 0.07 7.26 -23.90
C VAL A 291 -1.29 6.56 -23.77
N LEU A 292 -1.30 5.25 -23.55
CA LEU A 292 -2.55 4.48 -23.41
C LEU A 292 -3.23 4.66 -22.04
N ALA A 293 -2.50 4.83 -20.93
CA ALA A 293 -3.10 4.83 -19.58
C ALA A 293 -2.53 5.79 -18.52
N ALA A 294 -1.63 6.73 -18.85
CA ALA A 294 -1.11 7.67 -17.83
C ALA A 294 -2.18 8.67 -17.35
N GLY A 295 -2.60 8.50 -16.09
CA GLY A 295 -3.57 9.36 -15.42
C GLY A 295 -4.95 9.37 -16.09
N THR A 296 -5.73 10.42 -15.87
CA THR A 296 -7.09 10.56 -16.44
C THR A 296 -7.12 10.88 -17.94
N THR A 297 -5.96 10.90 -18.61
CA THR A 297 -5.80 11.40 -19.98
C THR A 297 -5.09 10.43 -20.93
N GLY A 298 -4.71 9.24 -20.46
CA GLY A 298 -4.33 8.15 -21.36
C GLY A 298 -5.55 7.65 -22.14
N ARG A 299 -5.36 7.30 -23.43
CA ARG A 299 -6.46 7.02 -24.37
C ARG A 299 -7.47 5.98 -23.87
N LEU A 300 -7.00 4.88 -23.28
CA LEU A 300 -7.86 3.81 -22.77
C LEU A 300 -8.59 4.22 -21.49
N VAL A 301 -7.96 4.99 -20.59
CA VAL A 301 -8.61 5.50 -19.38
C VAL A 301 -9.71 6.51 -19.75
N GLU A 302 -9.41 7.44 -20.66
CA GLU A 302 -10.39 8.40 -21.17
C GLU A 302 -11.58 7.70 -21.84
N ARG A 303 -11.34 6.64 -22.61
CA ARG A 303 -12.39 5.92 -23.33
C ARG A 303 -13.17 4.93 -22.44
N LEU A 304 -12.51 3.91 -21.90
CA LEU A 304 -13.15 2.80 -21.17
C LEU A 304 -13.69 3.18 -19.79
N VAL A 305 -13.00 4.07 -19.07
CA VAL A 305 -13.37 4.43 -17.69
C VAL A 305 -14.20 5.71 -17.66
N MET A 306 -13.79 6.75 -18.39
CA MET A 306 -14.41 8.09 -18.28
C MET A 306 -15.58 8.34 -19.24
N LYS A 307 -15.52 7.84 -20.48
CA LYS A 307 -16.56 8.08 -21.52
C LYS A 307 -17.59 6.95 -21.63
N GLU A 308 -17.13 5.73 -21.80
CA GLU A 308 -17.99 4.56 -22.08
C GLU A 308 -18.33 3.77 -20.82
N GLN A 309 -17.61 4.01 -19.71
CA GLN A 309 -17.84 3.43 -18.37
C GLN A 309 -17.89 1.89 -18.34
N LEU A 310 -17.23 1.24 -19.30
CA LEU A 310 -17.14 -0.22 -19.42
C LEU A 310 -16.15 -0.85 -18.43
N ALA A 311 -15.16 -0.09 -17.95
CA ALA A 311 -14.16 -0.54 -17.01
C ALA A 311 -14.10 0.36 -15.75
N GLN A 312 -13.87 -0.25 -14.59
CA GLN A 312 -13.60 0.47 -13.34
C GLN A 312 -12.16 1.00 -13.30
N SER A 313 -11.24 0.26 -13.91
CA SER A 313 -9.83 0.60 -14.04
C SER A 313 -9.25 -0.04 -15.29
N VAL A 314 -8.31 0.66 -15.91
CA VAL A 314 -7.43 0.13 -16.96
C VAL A 314 -6.00 0.45 -16.56
N GLN A 315 -5.12 -0.54 -16.66
CA GLN A 315 -3.69 -0.42 -16.41
C GLN A 315 -2.93 -0.93 -17.64
N VAL A 316 -1.85 -0.26 -18.00
CA VAL A 316 -1.00 -0.63 -19.14
C VAL A 316 0.45 -0.44 -18.72
N TYR A 317 1.32 -1.40 -19.03
CA TYR A 317 2.74 -1.32 -18.71
C TYR A 317 3.60 -2.18 -19.65
N GLN A 318 4.86 -1.79 -19.75
CA GLN A 318 5.95 -2.61 -20.30
C GLN A 318 6.63 -3.32 -19.13
N ASP A 319 6.82 -4.63 -19.24
CA ASP A 319 7.52 -5.49 -18.27
C ASP A 319 8.87 -5.90 -18.89
N SER A 320 9.88 -5.06 -18.68
CA SER A 320 11.19 -5.15 -19.31
C SER A 320 12.05 -6.26 -18.69
N ARG A 321 12.31 -7.34 -19.43
CA ARG A 321 13.13 -8.50 -18.99
C ARG A 321 14.25 -8.86 -19.98
N GLU A 322 15.29 -9.55 -19.52
CA GLU A 322 16.55 -9.77 -20.26
C GLU A 322 16.42 -10.63 -21.53
N LEU A 323 15.72 -11.76 -21.46
CA LEU A 323 15.57 -12.72 -22.56
C LEU A 323 14.38 -12.37 -23.50
N GLY A 324 13.57 -11.38 -23.12
CA GLY A 324 12.38 -10.95 -23.85
C GLY A 324 11.32 -10.41 -22.89
N SER A 325 10.71 -9.29 -23.25
CA SER A 325 9.79 -8.55 -22.38
C SER A 325 8.33 -8.90 -22.66
N GLU A 326 7.42 -8.40 -21.82
CA GLU A 326 5.97 -8.46 -22.06
C GLU A 326 5.37 -7.05 -22.09
N PHE A 327 4.35 -6.83 -22.91
CA PHE A 327 3.51 -5.63 -22.87
C PHE A 327 2.10 -6.01 -22.45
N HIS A 328 1.61 -5.38 -21.39
CA HIS A 328 0.38 -5.74 -20.68
C HIS A 328 -0.69 -4.67 -20.81
N ILE A 329 -1.94 -5.10 -21.02
CA ILE A 329 -3.15 -4.28 -20.84
C ILE A 329 -4.13 -5.05 -19.96
N GLU A 330 -4.37 -4.53 -18.75
CA GLU A 330 -5.39 -5.04 -17.82
C GLU A 330 -6.61 -4.13 -17.80
N ALA A 331 -7.81 -4.71 -17.84
CA ALA A 331 -9.07 -3.99 -17.67
C ALA A 331 -10.02 -4.73 -16.70
N THR A 332 -10.35 -4.10 -15.58
CA THR A 332 -11.36 -4.63 -14.64
C THR A 332 -12.73 -4.08 -15.02
N ALA A 333 -13.69 -4.95 -15.31
CA ALA A 333 -14.99 -4.59 -15.85
C ALA A 333 -15.85 -3.79 -14.86
N ALA A 334 -16.67 -2.88 -15.40
CA ALA A 334 -17.82 -2.33 -14.69
C ALA A 334 -18.89 -3.41 -14.46
N GLU A 335 -19.82 -3.16 -13.54
CA GLU A 335 -20.86 -4.15 -13.21
C GLU A 335 -21.76 -4.44 -14.41
N GLY A 336 -21.76 -5.69 -14.88
CA GLY A 336 -22.52 -6.12 -16.06
C GLY A 336 -21.88 -5.79 -17.41
N ALA A 337 -20.67 -5.20 -17.45
CA ALA A 337 -19.96 -4.94 -18.71
C ALA A 337 -19.34 -6.23 -19.29
N ASP A 338 -19.34 -6.33 -20.63
CA ASP A 338 -18.82 -7.49 -21.37
C ASP A 338 -17.32 -7.35 -21.68
N LEU A 339 -16.56 -8.42 -21.42
CA LEU A 339 -15.13 -8.48 -21.71
C LEU A 339 -14.80 -8.51 -23.21
N GLU A 340 -15.67 -9.05 -24.08
CA GLU A 340 -15.44 -8.92 -25.54
C GLU A 340 -15.62 -7.48 -26.01
N HIS A 341 -16.62 -6.75 -25.49
CA HIS A 341 -16.80 -5.31 -25.78
C HIS A 341 -15.59 -4.48 -25.31
N ILE A 342 -15.15 -4.66 -24.06
CA ILE A 342 -13.95 -3.97 -23.52
C ILE A 342 -12.72 -4.27 -24.40
N LYS A 343 -12.53 -5.53 -24.80
CA LYS A 343 -11.46 -5.94 -25.70
C LYS A 343 -11.54 -5.28 -27.08
N GLN A 344 -12.73 -5.20 -27.68
CA GLN A 344 -12.93 -4.52 -28.97
C GLN A 344 -12.51 -3.05 -28.89
N VAL A 345 -12.93 -2.35 -27.83
CA VAL A 345 -12.55 -0.95 -27.59
C VAL A 345 -11.04 -0.78 -27.38
N VAL A 346 -10.36 -1.69 -26.67
CA VAL A 346 -8.88 -1.69 -26.56
C VAL A 346 -8.23 -1.84 -27.94
N LEU A 347 -8.67 -2.81 -28.74
CA LEU A 347 -8.11 -3.09 -30.06
C LEU A 347 -8.36 -1.95 -31.07
N GLU A 348 -9.51 -1.27 -30.99
CA GLU A 348 -9.78 -0.06 -31.77
C GLU A 348 -8.84 1.09 -31.42
N GLU A 349 -8.54 1.30 -30.13
CA GLU A 349 -7.61 2.35 -29.70
C GLU A 349 -6.15 2.04 -30.07
N ILE A 350 -5.75 0.77 -30.00
CA ILE A 350 -4.48 0.30 -30.55
C ILE A 350 -4.44 0.57 -32.05
N ALA A 351 -5.46 0.16 -32.83
CA ALA A 351 -5.51 0.38 -34.27
C ALA A 351 -5.49 1.88 -34.64
N ARG A 352 -6.17 2.73 -33.85
CA ARG A 352 -6.13 4.19 -33.99
C ARG A 352 -4.73 4.75 -33.74
N LEU A 353 -4.06 4.34 -32.67
CA LEU A 353 -2.68 4.76 -32.38
C LEU A 353 -1.69 4.23 -33.42
N GLN A 354 -1.80 2.97 -33.84
CA GLN A 354 -1.00 2.40 -34.92
C GLN A 354 -1.18 3.21 -36.22
N LYS A 355 -2.40 3.64 -36.56
CA LYS A 355 -2.71 4.43 -37.77
C LYS A 355 -2.25 5.89 -37.69
N GLU A 356 -2.45 6.56 -36.56
CA GLU A 356 -2.37 8.03 -36.44
C GLU A 356 -1.19 8.51 -35.56
N GLY A 357 -0.62 7.63 -34.73
CA GLY A 357 0.45 7.93 -33.78
C GLY A 357 -0.04 8.57 -32.48
N PRO A 358 0.86 8.78 -31.50
CA PRO A 358 0.63 9.72 -30.41
C PRO A 358 0.75 11.16 -30.94
N THR A 359 -0.10 12.06 -30.45
CA THR A 359 0.02 13.49 -30.75
C THR A 359 1.22 14.10 -30.02
N ALA A 360 1.73 15.23 -30.53
CA ALA A 360 2.82 15.96 -29.89
C ALA A 360 2.49 16.39 -28.44
N ALA A 361 1.21 16.62 -28.12
CA ALA A 361 0.76 16.98 -26.77
C ALA A 361 0.75 15.77 -25.81
N GLU A 362 0.33 14.58 -26.28
CA GLU A 362 0.46 13.34 -25.51
C GLU A 362 1.93 13.00 -25.25
N LEU A 363 2.77 13.06 -26.29
CA LEU A 363 4.19 12.72 -26.19
C LEU A 363 4.95 13.70 -25.26
N ALA A 364 4.68 15.00 -25.35
CA ALA A 364 5.29 16.00 -24.45
C ALA A 364 4.87 15.81 -22.99
N ARG A 365 3.58 15.51 -22.74
CA ARG A 365 3.03 15.20 -21.41
C ARG A 365 3.69 13.96 -20.81
N VAL A 366 3.79 12.88 -21.58
CA VAL A 366 4.45 11.64 -21.14
C VAL A 366 5.91 11.89 -20.82
N LYS A 367 6.67 12.51 -21.73
CA LYS A 367 8.10 12.82 -21.48
C LYS A 367 8.33 13.69 -20.24
N ALA A 368 7.51 14.71 -20.01
CA ALA A 368 7.58 15.53 -18.79
C ALA A 368 7.26 14.74 -17.52
N ALA A 369 6.28 13.83 -17.57
CA ALA A 369 5.96 12.94 -16.45
C ALA A 369 7.10 11.93 -16.17
N THR A 370 7.69 11.35 -17.23
CA THR A 370 8.83 10.42 -17.15
C THR A 370 10.06 11.10 -16.58
N GLU A 371 10.45 12.28 -17.07
CA GLU A 371 11.57 13.07 -16.52
C GLU A 371 11.33 13.41 -15.05
N SER A 372 10.14 13.91 -14.72
CA SER A 372 9.77 14.28 -13.34
C SER A 372 9.74 13.08 -12.38
N GLY A 373 9.31 11.91 -12.85
CA GLY A 373 9.35 10.65 -12.08
C GLY A 373 10.76 10.14 -11.88
N TYR A 374 11.58 10.19 -12.93
CA TYR A 374 12.98 9.76 -12.90
C TYR A 374 13.84 10.61 -11.96
N LEU A 375 13.63 11.92 -11.94
CA LEU A 375 14.30 12.82 -11.00
C LEU A 375 13.91 12.53 -9.54
N ARG A 376 12.61 12.35 -9.23
CA ARG A 376 12.16 11.94 -7.89
C ARG A 376 12.75 10.60 -7.45
N MET A 377 12.87 9.64 -8.37
CA MET A 377 13.49 8.34 -8.10
C MET A 377 14.97 8.47 -7.71
N LYS A 378 15.71 9.43 -8.30
CA LYS A 378 17.12 9.70 -7.95
C LYS A 378 17.30 10.37 -6.58
N GLU A 379 16.26 10.90 -5.93
CA GLU A 379 16.37 11.46 -4.57
C GLU A 379 16.67 10.37 -3.54
N ASN A 380 15.99 9.21 -3.63
CA ASN A 380 16.19 8.09 -2.71
C ASN A 380 17.52 7.37 -2.96
N LEU A 381 18.28 7.13 -1.89
CA LEU A 381 19.62 6.56 -1.92
C LEU A 381 19.62 5.08 -2.33
N ASP A 382 18.66 4.29 -1.84
CA ASP A 382 18.54 2.85 -2.16
C ASP A 382 18.17 2.63 -3.63
N ARG A 383 17.31 3.48 -4.19
CA ARG A 383 16.97 3.49 -5.62
C ARG A 383 18.15 3.93 -6.47
N ARG A 384 18.97 4.89 -6.04
CA ARG A 384 20.27 5.17 -6.69
C ARG A 384 21.17 3.92 -6.66
N ALA A 385 21.26 3.23 -5.53
CA ALA A 385 22.08 2.03 -5.41
C ALA A 385 21.58 0.85 -6.28
N ASP A 386 20.27 0.64 -6.37
CA ASP A 386 19.68 -0.40 -7.22
C ASP A 386 19.92 -0.12 -8.71
N LEU A 387 19.78 1.15 -9.13
CA LEU A 387 20.03 1.56 -10.51
C LEU A 387 21.51 1.49 -10.90
N LEU A 388 22.45 1.77 -9.98
CA LEU A 388 23.89 1.61 -10.23
C LEU A 388 24.24 0.15 -10.57
N ASN A 389 23.63 -0.82 -9.88
CA ASN A 389 23.75 -2.23 -10.23
C ASN A 389 23.02 -2.56 -11.55
N ALA A 390 21.79 -2.10 -11.74
CA ALA A 390 21.03 -2.33 -12.97
C ALA A 390 21.80 -1.87 -14.23
N TYR A 391 22.39 -0.68 -14.16
CA TYR A 391 23.21 -0.12 -15.23
C TYR A 391 24.55 -0.83 -15.41
N ARG A 392 25.19 -1.28 -14.33
CA ARG A 392 26.39 -2.13 -14.42
C ARG A 392 26.07 -3.46 -15.13
N THR A 393 24.90 -4.05 -14.88
CA THR A 393 24.43 -5.28 -15.53
C THR A 393 24.08 -5.02 -17.00
N ALA A 394 23.19 -4.07 -17.29
CA ALA A 394 22.65 -3.83 -18.62
C ALA A 394 23.63 -3.15 -19.61
N TYR A 395 24.54 -2.30 -19.11
CA TYR A 395 25.39 -1.46 -19.94
C TYR A 395 26.90 -1.66 -19.72
N GLY A 396 27.29 -2.41 -18.69
CA GLY A 396 28.69 -2.51 -18.23
C GLY A 396 29.17 -1.29 -17.43
N GLU A 397 28.42 -0.18 -17.43
CA GLU A 397 28.80 1.11 -16.86
C GLU A 397 27.79 1.54 -15.79
N ALA A 398 28.22 1.56 -14.52
CA ALA A 398 27.33 1.83 -13.39
C ALA A 398 26.66 3.21 -13.44
N ASN A 399 27.39 4.27 -13.83
CA ASN A 399 26.87 5.65 -13.80
C ASN A 399 26.03 6.05 -15.03
N SER A 400 25.26 5.11 -15.60
CA SER A 400 24.47 5.33 -16.82
C SER A 400 23.16 6.15 -16.62
N PHE A 401 23.06 6.96 -15.56
CA PHE A 401 21.81 7.68 -15.24
C PHE A 401 21.35 8.60 -16.38
N ASP A 402 22.26 9.31 -17.02
CA ASP A 402 21.89 10.25 -18.09
C ASP A 402 21.67 9.52 -19.43
N ARG A 403 22.27 8.32 -19.59
CA ARG A 403 22.01 7.40 -20.71
C ARG A 403 20.60 6.81 -20.66
N ASP A 404 20.14 6.31 -19.50
CA ASP A 404 18.77 5.80 -19.40
C ASP A 404 17.72 6.92 -19.46
N LEU A 405 18.00 8.10 -18.90
CA LEU A 405 17.12 9.27 -19.08
C LEU A 405 17.03 9.68 -20.56
N ALA A 406 18.16 9.76 -21.27
CA ALA A 406 18.18 10.05 -22.70
C ALA A 406 17.41 8.97 -23.49
N ARG A 407 17.58 7.68 -23.16
CA ARG A 407 16.83 6.56 -23.75
C ARG A 407 15.32 6.72 -23.53
N ARG A 408 14.88 7.02 -22.31
CA ARG A 408 13.46 7.23 -21.95
C ARG A 408 12.85 8.48 -22.59
N LEU A 409 13.66 9.49 -22.89
CA LEU A 409 13.23 10.73 -23.54
C LEU A 409 13.44 10.74 -25.07
N ALA A 410 14.05 9.71 -25.66
CA ALA A 410 14.26 9.60 -27.09
C ALA A 410 12.98 9.39 -27.93
N PRO A 411 12.04 8.47 -27.60
CA PRO A 411 10.96 8.04 -28.48
C PRO A 411 10.19 9.17 -29.17
N THR A 412 10.03 9.10 -30.49
CA THR A 412 9.25 10.07 -31.28
C THR A 412 7.84 9.54 -31.53
N ALA A 413 6.98 10.35 -32.16
CA ALA A 413 5.64 9.86 -32.51
C ALA A 413 5.71 8.71 -33.53
N GLU A 414 6.66 8.79 -34.46
CA GLU A 414 6.93 7.81 -35.49
C GLU A 414 7.53 6.52 -34.93
N SER A 415 8.43 6.59 -33.94
CA SER A 415 9.03 5.40 -33.34
C SER A 415 8.04 4.67 -32.41
N VAL A 416 7.28 5.39 -31.59
CA VAL A 416 6.17 4.81 -30.81
C VAL A 416 5.11 4.19 -31.72
N GLN A 417 4.80 4.82 -32.86
CA GLN A 417 3.89 4.27 -33.86
C GLN A 417 4.45 3.00 -34.54
N LYS A 418 5.75 2.98 -34.87
CA LYS A 418 6.45 1.79 -35.41
C LYS A 418 6.34 0.62 -34.44
N TRP A 419 6.80 0.79 -33.21
CA TRP A 419 6.83 -0.28 -32.22
C TRP A 419 5.43 -0.73 -31.81
N SER A 420 4.45 0.18 -31.75
CA SER A 420 3.05 -0.18 -31.59
C SER A 420 2.54 -1.14 -32.68
N ARG A 421 2.98 -1.00 -33.94
CA ARG A 421 2.62 -1.92 -35.05
C ARG A 421 3.40 -3.23 -35.03
N GLU A 422 4.67 -3.20 -34.63
CA GLU A 422 5.54 -4.39 -34.60
C GLU A 422 5.24 -5.30 -33.40
N VAL A 423 4.76 -4.74 -32.28
CA VAL A 423 4.46 -5.49 -31.06
C VAL A 423 2.97 -5.83 -30.93
N LEU A 424 2.04 -4.87 -31.12
CA LEU A 424 0.63 -5.07 -30.80
C LEU A 424 -0.17 -5.69 -31.96
N GLY A 425 0.23 -6.89 -32.38
CA GLY A 425 -0.38 -7.66 -33.46
C GLY A 425 -1.56 -8.55 -33.02
N GLU A 426 -1.94 -9.50 -33.89
CA GLU A 426 -2.92 -10.55 -33.59
C GLU A 426 -2.39 -11.63 -32.61
N GLY A 427 -1.07 -11.80 -32.56
CA GLY A 427 -0.35 -12.66 -31.64
C GLY A 427 -0.35 -12.13 -30.21
N ARG A 428 -1.24 -12.64 -29.35
CA ARG A 428 -1.41 -12.20 -27.96
C ARG A 428 -2.07 -13.24 -27.08
N LEU A 429 -1.89 -13.13 -25.78
CA LEU A 429 -2.77 -13.74 -24.79
C LEU A 429 -4.06 -12.91 -24.63
N ASP A 430 -5.18 -13.60 -24.46
CA ASP A 430 -6.48 -13.08 -24.00
C ASP A 430 -6.91 -13.96 -22.83
N LEU A 431 -6.52 -13.53 -21.62
CA LEU A 431 -6.79 -14.22 -20.36
C LEU A 431 -7.90 -13.48 -19.61
N ARG A 432 -8.89 -14.23 -19.11
CA ARG A 432 -10.05 -13.67 -18.41
C ARG A 432 -10.26 -14.35 -17.06
N VAL A 433 -10.56 -13.58 -16.02
CA VAL A 433 -10.83 -14.07 -14.66
C VAL A 433 -12.29 -13.79 -14.28
N LEU A 434 -12.98 -14.81 -13.78
CA LEU A 434 -14.37 -14.80 -13.29
C LEU A 434 -14.46 -15.30 -11.81
N PRO A 435 -15.62 -15.31 -11.12
CA PRO A 435 -15.77 -15.71 -9.69
C PRO A 435 -15.52 -17.21 -9.31
N LEU A 436 -15.20 -17.53 -8.02
CA LEU A 436 -14.90 -18.87 -7.41
C LEU A 436 -15.08 -18.91 -5.85
N GLU A 437 -14.89 -20.07 -5.17
CA GLU A 437 -15.11 -20.36 -3.70
C GLU A 437 -13.84 -21.01 -2.97
N ALA A 438 -13.80 -21.27 -1.62
CA ALA A 438 -12.57 -21.38 -0.71
C ALA A 438 -12.27 -22.75 0.02
N GLU A 439 -11.28 -23.05 0.93
CA GLU A 439 -10.31 -22.38 1.89
C GLU A 439 -9.08 -23.33 2.26
N ALA A 440 -7.86 -22.85 2.69
CA ALA A 440 -6.70 -23.68 3.24
C ALA A 440 -5.60 -22.91 4.09
N THR A 441 -4.72 -23.55 4.93
CA THR A 441 -3.72 -22.91 5.90
C THR A 441 -2.38 -23.70 6.29
N THR A 442 -1.61 -23.35 7.37
CA THR A 442 -0.09 -23.37 7.55
C THR A 442 0.59 -23.50 8.99
N ALA A 443 1.97 -23.52 9.18
CA ALA A 443 2.80 -23.16 10.42
C ALA A 443 4.41 -23.17 10.28
N SER A 444 5.26 -22.77 11.30
CA SER A 444 6.76 -22.40 11.20
C SER A 444 7.80 -22.67 12.40
N LEU A 445 8.97 -21.94 12.55
CA LEU A 445 10.26 -22.18 13.35
C LEU A 445 10.76 -21.04 14.35
N ASP A 446 11.95 -21.17 15.02
CA ASP A 446 12.43 -20.39 16.23
C ASP A 446 13.96 -19.92 16.40
N GLN A 447 14.20 -18.66 16.88
CA GLN A 447 15.34 -18.06 17.71
C GLN A 447 16.61 -17.25 17.17
N ARG A 448 17.33 -16.49 18.08
CA ARG A 448 17.81 -15.05 17.89
C ARG A 448 18.90 -14.40 18.90
N PRO A 449 19.78 -13.36 18.58
CA PRO A 449 20.89 -12.77 19.44
C PRO A 449 20.91 -11.30 20.05
N GLY A 450 21.76 -10.31 19.62
CA GLY A 450 22.37 -9.20 20.46
C GLY A 450 22.77 -7.82 19.79
N ASN A 451 23.05 -6.74 20.59
CA ASN A 451 22.89 -5.27 20.30
C ASN A 451 24.11 -4.38 19.94
N LEU A 452 23.84 -3.23 19.29
CA LEU A 452 24.72 -2.04 19.06
C LEU A 452 24.09 -0.74 19.65
N PRO A 453 24.76 0.45 19.61
CA PRO A 453 24.29 1.69 20.28
C PRO A 453 23.67 2.77 19.36
N GLU A 454 22.88 3.68 19.94
CA GLU A 454 22.05 4.71 19.27
C GLU A 454 22.72 6.10 19.14
N ILE A 455 22.20 6.95 18.22
CA ILE A 455 22.56 8.37 18.04
C ILE A 455 21.27 9.22 17.91
N PRO A 456 21.08 10.36 18.62
CA PRO A 456 19.85 11.16 18.54
C PRO A 456 19.78 12.14 17.36
N ALA A 457 18.57 12.55 16.99
CA ALA A 457 18.28 13.62 16.02
C ALA A 457 17.23 14.63 16.55
N GLU A 458 17.09 15.80 15.91
CA GLU A 458 16.06 16.81 16.28
C GLU A 458 15.10 17.13 15.12
N PRO A 459 13.77 16.95 15.29
CA PRO A 459 12.77 17.38 14.31
C PRO A 459 12.80 18.87 13.98
N ALA A 460 12.40 19.26 12.76
CA ALA A 460 12.36 20.66 12.35
C ALA A 460 11.20 21.45 13.01
N VAL A 461 11.40 22.76 13.23
CA VAL A 461 10.35 23.69 13.69
C VAL A 461 10.05 24.69 12.57
N PRO A 462 8.78 24.88 12.18
CA PRO A 462 8.41 25.81 11.10
C PRO A 462 8.54 27.28 11.51
N VAL A 463 9.04 28.11 10.60
CA VAL A 463 9.01 29.58 10.71
C VAL A 463 7.59 30.07 10.48
N LYS A 464 7.04 30.88 11.40
CA LYS A 464 5.70 31.46 11.26
C LYS A 464 5.76 32.88 10.68
N LEU A 465 4.99 33.11 9.63
CA LEU A 465 4.82 34.37 8.90
C LEU A 465 3.32 34.71 8.73
N THR A 466 3.04 35.89 8.17
CA THR A 466 1.67 36.34 7.86
C THR A 466 1.60 36.89 6.43
N LEU A 467 0.61 36.45 5.64
CA LEU A 467 0.35 36.92 4.28
C LEU A 467 -0.33 38.29 4.25
N LYS A 468 -0.28 38.97 3.09
CA LYS A 468 -0.93 40.29 2.86
C LYS A 468 -2.45 40.31 3.05
N ASN A 469 -3.11 39.15 2.98
CA ASN A 469 -4.53 38.98 3.28
C ASN A 469 -4.81 38.57 4.75
N GLY A 470 -3.79 38.63 5.61
CA GLY A 470 -3.88 38.37 7.05
C GLY A 470 -3.66 36.92 7.47
N GLN A 471 -3.55 35.96 6.53
CA GLN A 471 -3.50 34.54 6.90
C GLN A 471 -2.14 34.09 7.42
N PRO A 472 -2.09 33.24 8.46
CA PRO A 472 -0.85 32.66 8.96
C PRO A 472 -0.26 31.68 7.95
N LEU A 473 1.06 31.75 7.79
CA LEU A 473 1.87 30.85 6.98
C LEU A 473 2.92 30.19 7.88
N TYR A 474 3.03 28.87 7.83
CA TYR A 474 4.09 28.10 8.50
C TYR A 474 5.02 27.51 7.43
N VAL A 475 6.33 27.69 7.58
CA VAL A 475 7.34 27.27 6.58
C VAL A 475 8.42 26.36 7.16
N VAL A 476 8.64 25.21 6.53
CA VAL A 476 9.81 24.34 6.78
C VAL A 476 10.72 24.34 5.54
N SER A 477 11.82 25.08 5.59
CA SER A 477 12.81 25.09 4.50
C SER A 477 13.57 23.77 4.43
N LYS A 478 13.68 23.19 3.23
CA LYS A 478 14.53 22.03 2.89
C LYS A 478 15.42 22.34 1.68
N PRO A 479 16.55 23.04 1.90
CA PRO A 479 17.48 23.41 0.84
C PRO A 479 17.97 22.21 0.03
N GLY A 480 18.09 22.35 -1.29
CA GLY A 480 18.58 21.32 -2.20
C GLY A 480 17.59 20.20 -2.53
N SER A 481 16.37 20.23 -1.98
CA SER A 481 15.35 19.21 -2.28
C SER A 481 14.65 19.40 -3.64
N GLY A 482 14.79 20.54 -4.32
CA GLY A 482 14.17 20.84 -5.63
C GLY A 482 12.64 20.91 -5.66
N LEU A 483 11.98 20.43 -4.60
CA LEU A 483 10.54 20.21 -4.48
C LEU A 483 9.88 21.17 -3.48
N PHE A 484 8.56 21.23 -3.55
CA PHE A 484 7.72 21.74 -2.47
C PHE A 484 6.44 20.92 -2.27
N SER A 485 5.93 20.96 -1.04
CA SER A 485 4.61 20.46 -0.65
C SER A 485 3.95 21.51 0.25
N GLY A 486 2.64 21.66 0.14
CA GLY A 486 1.89 22.62 0.96
C GLY A 486 0.41 22.33 1.05
N HIS A 487 -0.19 22.86 2.11
CA HIS A 487 -1.58 22.67 2.47
C HIS A 487 -2.20 24.02 2.80
N VAL A 488 -3.31 24.35 2.13
CA VAL A 488 -4.23 25.41 2.58
C VAL A 488 -5.33 24.73 3.37
N ILE A 489 -5.28 24.88 4.69
CA ILE A 489 -6.17 24.23 5.65
C ILE A 489 -7.22 25.27 6.06
N ILE A 490 -8.49 25.02 5.74
CA ILE A 490 -9.59 25.92 6.11
C ILE A 490 -10.48 25.21 7.11
N ASP A 491 -10.59 25.75 8.33
CA ASP A 491 -11.49 25.21 9.34
C ASP A 491 -12.94 25.31 8.88
N GLY A 492 -13.73 24.29 9.19
CA GLY A 492 -15.10 24.16 8.71
C GLY A 492 -15.48 22.71 8.47
N GLY A 493 -15.22 22.21 7.25
CA GLY A 493 -15.58 20.86 6.82
C GLY A 493 -17.08 20.57 6.93
N GLU A 494 -17.43 19.29 7.08
CA GLU A 494 -18.81 18.83 7.28
C GLU A 494 -19.45 19.34 8.61
N ARG A 495 -18.66 19.86 9.56
CA ARG A 495 -19.14 20.47 10.80
C ARG A 495 -19.84 21.83 10.59
N LEU A 496 -19.71 22.43 9.41
CA LEU A 496 -20.52 23.60 9.00
C LEU A 496 -21.89 23.24 8.42
N LEU A 497 -22.19 21.95 8.23
CA LEU A 497 -23.33 21.48 7.45
C LEU A 497 -24.38 20.79 8.32
N ASP A 498 -25.65 21.02 8.00
CA ASP A 498 -26.78 20.33 8.62
C ASP A 498 -26.78 18.84 8.24
N ALA A 499 -27.39 17.99 9.07
CA ALA A 499 -27.42 16.54 8.84
C ALA A 499 -28.05 16.13 7.50
N GLY A 500 -28.94 16.95 6.93
CA GLY A 500 -29.53 16.76 5.60
C GLY A 500 -28.58 17.06 4.42
N GLN A 501 -27.46 17.74 4.67
CA GLN A 501 -26.46 18.16 3.67
C GLN A 501 -25.18 17.31 3.69
N ALA A 502 -25.14 16.23 4.48
CA ALA A 502 -23.93 15.44 4.68
C ALA A 502 -23.33 14.94 3.34
N GLY A 503 -22.04 15.18 3.14
CA GLY A 503 -21.29 14.92 1.91
C GLY A 503 -21.09 16.15 1.02
N LEU A 504 -21.79 17.27 1.28
CA LEU A 504 -21.69 18.47 0.45
C LEU A 504 -20.31 19.14 0.52
N ALA A 505 -19.61 19.11 1.66
CA ALA A 505 -18.25 19.65 1.75
C ALA A 505 -17.24 18.75 1.02
N SER A 506 -17.41 17.42 1.09
CA SER A 506 -16.60 16.48 0.29
C SER A 506 -16.80 16.67 -1.23
N LEU A 507 -18.05 16.80 -1.68
CA LEU A 507 -18.37 17.04 -3.09
C LEU A 507 -17.87 18.41 -3.57
N SER A 508 -18.02 19.45 -2.75
CA SER A 508 -17.49 20.80 -3.03
C SER A 508 -15.96 20.81 -3.10
N ALA A 509 -15.29 20.14 -2.16
CA ALA A 509 -13.83 20.02 -2.14
C ALA A 509 -13.29 19.26 -3.36
N THR A 510 -14.03 18.27 -3.86
CA THR A 510 -13.67 17.59 -5.11
C THR A 510 -13.82 18.53 -6.31
N LEU A 511 -14.97 19.20 -6.41
CA LEU A 511 -15.35 20.04 -7.56
C LEU A 511 -14.49 21.30 -7.75
N VAL A 512 -13.92 21.89 -6.69
CA VAL A 512 -13.01 23.04 -6.87
C VAL A 512 -11.73 22.70 -7.65
N THR A 513 -11.38 21.41 -7.77
CA THR A 513 -10.25 20.95 -8.59
C THR A 513 -10.64 20.35 -9.95
N ARG A 514 -11.92 20.44 -10.35
CA ARG A 514 -12.42 19.96 -11.66
C ARG A 514 -12.56 21.08 -12.70
N GLY A 515 -11.59 21.98 -12.78
CA GLY A 515 -11.60 23.12 -13.70
C GLY A 515 -11.70 24.46 -12.97
N ALA A 516 -10.85 25.41 -13.35
CA ALA A 516 -10.74 26.69 -12.68
C ALA A 516 -10.24 27.84 -13.60
N GLY A 517 -10.58 29.08 -13.23
CA GLY A 517 -10.17 30.30 -13.92
C GLY A 517 -10.84 30.44 -15.29
N LYS A 518 -10.18 29.92 -16.32
CA LYS A 518 -10.69 29.81 -17.71
C LYS A 518 -10.60 28.38 -18.27
N LEU A 519 -10.14 27.43 -17.46
CA LEU A 519 -9.86 26.06 -17.86
C LEU A 519 -11.01 25.16 -17.40
N ASP A 520 -11.54 24.34 -18.31
CA ASP A 520 -12.42 23.22 -17.96
C ASP A 520 -11.66 22.10 -17.21
N ALA A 521 -12.35 21.02 -16.83
CA ALA A 521 -11.77 19.91 -16.09
C ALA A 521 -10.53 19.30 -16.77
N THR A 522 -10.57 19.08 -18.08
CA THR A 522 -9.48 18.51 -18.85
C THR A 522 -8.33 19.51 -18.97
N ALA A 523 -8.61 20.73 -19.41
CA ALA A 523 -7.59 21.77 -19.58
C ALA A 523 -6.89 22.15 -18.26
N TYR A 524 -7.59 22.06 -17.13
CA TYR A 524 -7.01 22.28 -15.80
C TYR A 524 -6.13 21.11 -15.35
N ALA A 525 -6.60 19.87 -15.50
CA ALA A 525 -5.81 18.67 -15.20
C ALA A 525 -4.53 18.61 -16.06
N ASP A 526 -4.64 18.95 -17.35
CA ASP A 526 -3.52 19.08 -18.29
C ASP A 526 -2.51 20.13 -17.82
N ALA A 527 -2.98 21.33 -17.44
CA ALA A 527 -2.11 22.41 -16.98
C ALA A 527 -1.37 22.04 -15.68
N VAL A 528 -2.03 21.39 -14.73
CA VAL A 528 -1.40 20.90 -13.49
C VAL A 528 -0.36 19.81 -13.78
N THR A 529 -0.71 18.83 -14.63
CA THR A 529 0.17 17.73 -15.02
C THR A 529 1.41 18.24 -15.77
N THR A 530 1.25 19.22 -16.67
CA THR A 530 2.34 19.82 -17.47
C THR A 530 3.39 20.53 -16.61
N LEU A 531 3.03 20.99 -15.39
CA LEU A 531 3.97 21.59 -14.45
C LEU A 531 4.72 20.56 -13.58
N GLY A 532 4.44 19.26 -13.73
CA GLY A 532 4.93 18.21 -12.84
C GLY A 532 4.35 18.32 -11.42
N ALA A 533 3.14 18.90 -11.31
CA ALA A 533 2.50 19.24 -10.06
C ALA A 533 1.30 18.34 -9.72
N ARG A 534 0.86 18.39 -8.46
CA ARG A 534 -0.42 17.85 -7.99
C ARG A 534 -1.17 18.94 -7.23
N ILE A 535 -2.47 19.08 -7.54
CA ILE A 535 -3.41 19.93 -6.80
C ILE A 535 -4.65 19.08 -6.52
N GLN A 536 -5.06 18.98 -5.25
CA GLN A 536 -6.21 18.18 -4.83
C GLN A 536 -6.82 18.76 -3.56
N ALA A 537 -8.14 18.91 -3.50
CA ALA A 537 -8.84 19.24 -2.27
C ALA A 537 -9.64 18.05 -1.71
N THR A 538 -9.77 18.02 -0.39
CA THR A 538 -10.46 16.99 0.39
C THR A 538 -11.16 17.63 1.59
N SER A 539 -12.32 17.12 1.98
CA SER A 539 -13.00 17.52 3.23
C SER A 539 -12.94 16.42 4.27
N GLY A 540 -12.64 16.80 5.51
CA GLY A 540 -12.95 16.01 6.71
C GLY A 540 -14.15 16.60 7.45
N THR A 541 -14.35 16.16 8.69
CA THR A 541 -15.41 16.73 9.54
C THR A 541 -15.08 18.16 9.98
N ASN A 542 -13.83 18.44 10.38
CA ASN A 542 -13.44 19.73 10.97
C ASN A 542 -12.82 20.75 10.02
N SER A 543 -12.33 20.33 8.85
CA SER A 543 -11.68 21.23 7.89
C SER A 543 -11.87 20.76 6.45
N VAL A 544 -11.73 21.69 5.53
CA VAL A 544 -11.44 21.43 4.12
C VAL A 544 -9.96 21.74 3.90
N THR A 545 -9.25 20.91 3.16
CA THR A 545 -7.82 21.11 2.88
C THR A 545 -7.58 21.01 1.38
N LEU A 546 -6.90 22.01 0.81
CA LEU A 546 -6.33 21.97 -0.54
C LEU A 546 -4.83 21.69 -0.42
N GLY A 547 -4.42 20.51 -0.88
CA GLY A 547 -3.01 20.14 -1.02
C GLY A 547 -2.45 20.59 -2.38
N VAL A 548 -1.21 21.06 -2.37
CA VAL A 548 -0.41 21.39 -3.55
C VAL A 548 1.00 20.83 -3.40
N SER A 549 1.57 20.27 -4.45
CA SER A 549 2.98 19.85 -4.49
C SER A 549 3.54 19.92 -5.90
N GLY A 550 4.85 20.10 -6.05
CA GLY A 550 5.51 20.13 -7.36
C GLY A 550 6.97 20.56 -7.30
N LEU A 551 7.53 20.90 -8.47
CA LEU A 551 8.89 21.41 -8.61
C LEU A 551 8.98 22.87 -8.18
N THR A 552 9.97 23.26 -7.37
CA THR A 552 10.16 24.66 -6.97
C THR A 552 10.49 25.56 -8.17
N SER A 553 11.14 25.02 -9.20
CA SER A 553 11.35 25.68 -10.51
C SER A 553 10.07 25.98 -11.30
N ARG A 554 8.91 25.53 -10.81
CA ARG A 554 7.55 25.76 -11.32
C ARG A 554 6.59 26.31 -10.25
N LEU A 555 7.11 26.76 -9.09
CA LEU A 555 6.34 27.20 -7.93
C LEU A 555 5.28 28.27 -8.29
N ASP A 556 5.70 29.37 -8.91
CA ASP A 556 4.80 30.51 -9.22
C ASP A 556 3.65 30.12 -10.17
N ALA A 557 3.91 29.26 -11.16
CA ALA A 557 2.88 28.76 -12.08
C ALA A 557 1.90 27.79 -11.38
N THR A 558 2.44 26.94 -10.52
CA THR A 558 1.64 25.96 -9.75
C THR A 558 0.74 26.65 -8.73
N LEU A 559 1.27 27.64 -8.01
CA LEU A 559 0.50 28.45 -7.07
C LEU A 559 -0.56 29.31 -7.75
N ALA A 560 -0.36 29.70 -9.02
CA ALA A 560 -1.41 30.37 -9.80
C ALA A 560 -2.59 29.43 -10.12
N LEU A 561 -2.34 28.17 -10.51
CA LEU A 561 -3.41 27.18 -10.70
C LEU A 561 -4.11 26.80 -9.38
N MET A 562 -3.36 26.76 -8.27
CA MET A 562 -3.92 26.55 -6.92
C MET A 562 -4.82 27.72 -6.50
N ALA A 563 -4.39 28.96 -6.74
CA ALA A 563 -5.19 30.14 -6.48
C ALA A 563 -6.45 30.19 -7.35
N ASP A 564 -6.38 29.74 -8.61
CA ASP A 564 -7.58 29.65 -9.44
C ASP A 564 -8.58 28.62 -8.93
N ALA A 565 -8.16 27.46 -8.42
CA ALA A 565 -9.06 26.51 -7.77
C ALA A 565 -9.76 27.10 -6.52
N LEU A 566 -9.05 27.91 -5.72
CA LEU A 566 -9.63 28.56 -4.54
C LEU A 566 -10.55 29.75 -4.87
N LEU A 567 -10.18 30.55 -5.87
CA LEU A 567 -10.79 31.87 -6.14
C LEU A 567 -11.78 31.86 -7.30
N ARG A 568 -11.61 30.94 -8.25
CA ARG A 568 -12.33 30.89 -9.53
C ARG A 568 -12.66 29.45 -9.97
N PRO A 569 -13.13 28.53 -9.10
CA PRO A 569 -13.54 27.20 -9.53
C PRO A 569 -14.72 27.29 -10.50
N THR A 570 -14.72 26.47 -11.55
CA THR A 570 -15.77 26.51 -12.60
C THR A 570 -17.10 25.94 -12.11
N LEU A 571 -17.04 24.93 -11.22
CA LEU A 571 -18.19 24.19 -10.69
C LEU A 571 -19.16 23.78 -11.82
N GLY A 572 -18.63 23.17 -12.90
CA GLY A 572 -19.38 22.81 -14.10
C GLY A 572 -20.57 21.87 -13.82
N ALA A 573 -21.60 21.92 -14.67
CA ALA A 573 -22.79 21.07 -14.49
C ALA A 573 -22.47 19.59 -14.76
N GLY A 574 -21.87 19.27 -15.91
CA GLY A 574 -21.46 17.90 -16.23
C GLY A 574 -20.41 17.34 -15.25
N ASP A 575 -19.54 18.18 -14.69
CA ASP A 575 -18.64 17.78 -13.61
C ASP A 575 -19.38 17.53 -12.30
N PHE A 576 -20.35 18.38 -11.93
CA PHE A 576 -21.19 18.14 -10.76
C PHE A 576 -21.93 16.79 -10.87
N ASP A 577 -22.60 16.52 -11.99
CA ASP A 577 -23.35 15.28 -12.20
C ASP A 577 -22.41 14.05 -12.17
N ARG A 578 -21.25 14.15 -12.82
CA ARG A 578 -20.23 13.08 -12.88
C ARG A 578 -19.59 12.80 -11.52
N GLU A 579 -19.16 13.82 -10.78
CA GLU A 579 -18.59 13.65 -9.43
C GLU A 579 -19.65 13.21 -8.41
N LYS A 580 -20.93 13.59 -8.59
CA LYS A 580 -22.05 13.13 -7.76
C LYS A 580 -22.31 11.63 -7.94
N GLU A 581 -22.37 11.12 -9.16
CA GLU A 581 -22.52 9.68 -9.39
C GLU A 581 -21.29 8.89 -8.91
N LEU A 582 -20.08 9.41 -9.09
CA LEU A 582 -18.86 8.81 -8.52
C LEU A 582 -18.89 8.79 -6.98
N ALA A 583 -19.41 9.84 -6.33
CA ALA A 583 -19.60 9.87 -4.87
C ALA A 583 -20.65 8.85 -4.41
N LEU A 584 -21.77 8.72 -5.13
CA LEU A 584 -22.81 7.72 -4.84
C LEU A 584 -22.29 6.29 -5.00
N ALA A 585 -21.54 6.01 -6.07
CA ALA A 585 -20.86 4.73 -6.26
C ALA A 585 -19.85 4.43 -5.12
N GLY A 586 -19.06 5.44 -4.71
CA GLY A 586 -18.15 5.33 -3.57
C GLY A 586 -18.84 5.06 -2.23
N ILE A 587 -20.02 5.62 -2.00
CA ILE A 587 -20.84 5.37 -0.80
C ILE A 587 -21.43 3.96 -0.83
N ARG A 588 -21.93 3.49 -1.98
CA ARG A 588 -22.38 2.09 -2.12
C ARG A 588 -21.22 1.12 -1.85
N ALA A 589 -20.07 1.33 -2.49
CA ALA A 589 -18.85 0.53 -2.26
C ALA A 589 -18.34 0.59 -0.80
N ARG A 590 -18.58 1.68 -0.06
CA ARG A 590 -18.29 1.73 1.39
C ARG A 590 -19.07 0.65 2.15
N THR A 591 -20.34 0.44 1.85
CA THR A 591 -21.18 -0.57 2.54
C THR A 591 -20.68 -2.01 2.31
N GLU A 592 -19.95 -2.23 1.22
CA GLU A 592 -19.37 -3.51 0.86
C GLU A 592 -18.02 -3.77 1.56
N ASN A 593 -17.37 -2.74 2.09
CA ASN A 593 -16.13 -2.85 2.84
C ASN A 593 -16.42 -2.96 4.35
N ALA A 594 -16.32 -4.17 4.91
CA ALA A 594 -16.64 -4.42 6.32
C ALA A 594 -15.83 -3.57 7.32
N GLY A 595 -14.59 -3.18 6.96
CA GLY A 595 -13.76 -2.28 7.76
C GLY A 595 -14.30 -0.85 7.80
N ARG A 596 -14.66 -0.29 6.64
CA ARG A 596 -15.28 1.05 6.57
C ARG A 596 -16.69 1.07 7.17
N VAL A 597 -17.46 -0.01 7.06
CA VAL A 597 -18.73 -0.18 7.78
C VAL A 597 -18.51 -0.16 9.29
N ALA A 598 -17.55 -0.93 9.82
CA ALA A 598 -17.26 -0.93 11.24
C ALA A 598 -16.83 0.45 11.76
N GLN A 599 -16.10 1.22 10.96
CA GLN A 599 -15.73 2.62 11.25
C GLN A 599 -16.95 3.56 11.25
N ALA A 600 -17.81 3.49 10.23
CA ALA A 600 -19.02 4.31 10.13
C ALA A 600 -19.98 4.04 11.29
N VAL A 601 -20.22 2.77 11.61
CA VAL A 601 -21.05 2.34 12.74
C VAL A 601 -20.43 2.74 14.09
N GLY A 602 -19.10 2.62 14.23
CA GLY A 602 -18.36 3.07 15.42
C GLY A 602 -18.58 4.56 15.69
N ARG A 603 -18.36 5.41 14.68
CA ARG A 603 -18.65 6.86 14.75
C ARG A 603 -20.14 7.13 15.03
N ALA A 604 -21.05 6.52 14.27
CA ALA A 604 -22.48 6.74 14.41
C ALA A 604 -23.00 6.39 15.82
N ALA A 605 -22.43 5.37 16.46
CA ALA A 605 -22.77 4.98 17.83
C ALA A 605 -22.06 5.81 18.92
N LEU A 606 -20.82 6.24 18.70
CA LEU A 606 -20.12 7.15 19.62
C LEU A 606 -20.77 8.54 19.64
N TYR A 607 -21.03 9.15 18.49
CA TYR A 607 -21.46 10.55 18.42
C TYR A 607 -22.98 10.72 18.25
N GLY A 608 -23.64 9.80 17.53
CA GLY A 608 -25.04 9.91 17.14
C GLY A 608 -25.22 10.70 15.84
N ALA A 609 -26.21 10.34 15.03
CA ALA A 609 -26.39 10.88 13.67
C ALA A 609 -26.64 12.41 13.56
N GLY A 610 -27.01 13.07 14.66
CA GLY A 610 -27.14 14.54 14.70
C GLY A 610 -25.79 15.26 14.75
N ASP A 611 -24.81 14.71 15.47
CA ASP A 611 -23.47 15.27 15.63
C ASP A 611 -22.67 15.08 14.32
N PRO A 612 -22.04 16.12 13.75
CA PRO A 612 -21.21 16.00 12.55
C PRO A 612 -20.14 14.90 12.62
N ARG A 613 -19.62 14.62 13.82
CA ARG A 613 -18.61 13.57 14.08
C ARG A 613 -19.16 12.16 13.87
N GLY A 614 -20.48 11.98 13.98
CA GLY A 614 -21.18 10.70 13.78
C GLY A 614 -21.50 10.37 12.33
N ARG A 615 -21.20 11.28 11.39
CA ARG A 615 -21.51 11.12 9.96
C ARG A 615 -20.25 10.69 9.18
N PRO A 616 -20.38 9.88 8.11
CA PRO A 616 -19.35 9.77 7.09
C PRO A 616 -19.11 11.15 6.45
N SER A 617 -17.86 11.50 6.15
CA SER A 617 -17.53 12.81 5.56
C SER A 617 -17.93 12.89 4.08
N GLU A 618 -18.01 11.73 3.43
CA GLU A 618 -18.61 11.52 2.12
C GLU A 618 -20.14 11.57 2.13
N GLY A 619 -20.77 11.55 3.31
CA GLY A 619 -22.22 11.56 3.49
C GLY A 619 -22.91 10.19 3.34
N TYR A 620 -24.22 10.25 3.11
CA TYR A 620 -25.09 9.10 2.90
C TYR A 620 -25.69 9.15 1.49
N GLU A 621 -26.05 8.00 0.91
CA GLU A 621 -26.73 7.96 -0.39
C GLU A 621 -28.01 8.81 -0.39
N ALA A 622 -28.78 8.77 0.71
CA ALA A 622 -30.01 9.53 0.88
C ALA A 622 -29.82 11.05 1.10
N THR A 623 -28.59 11.55 1.33
CA THR A 623 -28.26 12.99 1.35
C THR A 623 -27.63 13.40 0.03
N VAL A 624 -26.58 12.69 -0.42
CA VAL A 624 -25.83 13.01 -1.65
C VAL A 624 -26.71 12.94 -2.89
N ALA A 625 -27.65 11.99 -2.99
CA ALA A 625 -28.58 11.92 -4.12
C ALA A 625 -29.48 13.16 -4.24
N LYS A 626 -29.73 13.90 -3.14
CA LYS A 626 -30.55 15.11 -3.09
C LYS A 626 -29.76 16.40 -3.29
N LEU A 627 -28.43 16.37 -3.13
CA LEU A 627 -27.60 17.56 -3.36
C LEU A 627 -27.75 18.05 -4.80
N THR A 628 -27.73 19.37 -4.96
CA THR A 628 -27.79 20.09 -6.22
C THR A 628 -26.48 20.82 -6.52
N ARG A 629 -26.28 21.23 -7.77
CA ARG A 629 -25.15 22.08 -8.16
C ARG A 629 -25.22 23.43 -7.44
N GLU A 630 -26.43 23.93 -7.26
CA GLU A 630 -26.77 25.18 -6.58
C GLU A 630 -26.33 25.14 -5.11
N ASP A 631 -26.47 24.01 -4.41
CA ASP A 631 -25.91 23.82 -3.06
C ASP A 631 -24.38 23.99 -3.05
N VAL A 632 -23.67 23.34 -3.98
CA VAL A 632 -22.20 23.43 -4.10
C VAL A 632 -21.76 24.86 -4.40
N VAL A 633 -22.44 25.55 -5.32
CA VAL A 633 -22.16 26.95 -5.66
C VAL A 633 -22.43 27.88 -4.47
N GLN A 634 -23.50 27.64 -3.69
CA GLN A 634 -23.82 28.45 -2.51
C GLN A 634 -22.87 28.22 -1.33
N TRP A 635 -22.36 27.00 -1.15
CA TRP A 635 -21.55 26.62 0.01
C TRP A 635 -20.05 26.69 -0.21
N THR A 636 -19.54 26.53 -1.45
CA THR A 636 -18.10 26.60 -1.74
C THR A 636 -17.43 27.87 -1.18
N PRO A 637 -17.98 29.10 -1.34
CA PRO A 637 -17.38 30.32 -0.76
C PRO A 637 -17.42 30.37 0.78
N LYS A 638 -18.30 29.61 1.44
CA LYS A 638 -18.41 29.51 2.90
C LYS A 638 -17.45 28.46 3.48
N LEU A 639 -17.24 27.38 2.74
CA LEU A 639 -16.31 26.29 3.05
C LEU A 639 -14.85 26.76 2.89
N PHE A 640 -14.53 27.38 1.76
CA PHE A 640 -13.21 27.95 1.43
C PHE A 640 -13.05 29.42 1.89
N ALA A 641 -13.56 29.74 3.07
CA ALA A 641 -13.49 31.07 3.65
C ALA A 641 -12.05 31.42 4.10
N PRO A 642 -11.39 32.46 3.53
CA PRO A 642 -10.03 32.82 3.93
C PRO A 642 -9.92 33.20 5.40
N ALA A 643 -10.97 33.78 6.00
CA ALA A 643 -10.99 34.17 7.41
C ALA A 643 -10.75 33.02 8.42
N ARG A 644 -10.68 31.76 7.96
CA ARG A 644 -10.43 30.55 8.75
C ARG A 644 -9.30 29.69 8.17
N ALA A 645 -8.43 30.26 7.35
CA ALA A 645 -7.42 29.54 6.58
C ALA A 645 -6.01 29.67 7.18
N THR A 646 -5.35 28.54 7.42
CA THR A 646 -3.91 28.49 7.72
C THR A 646 -3.17 27.82 6.56
N LEU A 647 -2.02 28.38 6.18
CA LEU A 647 -1.17 27.83 5.14
C LEU A 647 0.07 27.17 5.76
N VAL A 648 0.41 25.98 5.28
CA VAL A 648 1.59 25.21 5.69
C VAL A 648 2.35 24.84 4.44
N PHE A 649 3.65 25.13 4.38
CA PHE A 649 4.51 24.83 3.23
C PHE A 649 5.87 24.29 3.67
N ALA A 650 6.37 23.28 2.97
CA ALA A 650 7.74 22.80 3.09
C ALA A 650 8.38 22.68 1.71
N GLY A 651 9.68 22.94 1.59
CA GLY A 651 10.38 22.82 0.30
C GLY A 651 11.66 23.64 0.18
N ASP A 652 12.23 23.60 -1.01
CA ASP A 652 13.51 24.22 -1.39
C ASP A 652 13.42 25.75 -1.59
N PHE A 653 13.03 26.46 -0.53
CA PHE A 653 12.91 27.93 -0.52
C PHE A 653 13.19 28.51 0.86
N THR A 654 13.52 29.81 0.91
CA THR A 654 13.45 30.59 2.16
C THR A 654 12.00 30.93 2.51
N PRO A 655 11.66 31.20 3.79
CA PRO A 655 10.32 31.63 4.19
C PRO A 655 9.81 32.86 3.43
N GLU A 656 10.69 33.80 3.09
CA GLU A 656 10.39 35.05 2.39
C GLU A 656 10.04 34.80 0.91
N GLN A 657 10.70 33.83 0.27
CA GLN A 657 10.44 33.45 -1.12
C GLN A 657 9.03 32.86 -1.26
N ILE A 658 8.69 31.83 -0.48
CA ILE A 658 7.35 31.22 -0.51
C ILE A 658 6.27 32.21 -0.06
N LYS A 659 6.54 33.04 0.96
CA LYS A 659 5.64 34.11 1.38
C LYS A 659 5.39 35.12 0.25
N THR A 660 6.41 35.48 -0.53
CA THR A 660 6.27 36.41 -1.67
C THR A 660 5.45 35.79 -2.81
N ALA A 661 5.65 34.51 -3.10
CA ALA A 661 4.89 33.78 -4.09
C ALA A 661 3.40 33.66 -3.71
N LEU A 662 3.11 33.29 -2.44
CA LEU A 662 1.76 33.22 -1.89
C LEU A 662 1.10 34.59 -1.75
N ASP A 663 1.84 35.64 -1.39
CA ASP A 663 1.34 37.03 -1.40
C ASP A 663 0.90 37.47 -2.80
N ARG A 664 1.53 36.95 -3.86
CA ARG A 664 1.17 37.22 -5.26
C ARG A 664 -0.06 36.42 -5.69
N ALA A 665 -0.14 35.14 -5.30
CA ALA A 665 -1.21 34.22 -5.69
C ALA A 665 -2.51 34.45 -4.89
N LEU A 666 -2.42 34.70 -3.59
CA LEU A 666 -3.56 34.73 -2.65
C LEU A 666 -3.73 36.08 -1.92
N GLY A 667 -2.92 37.11 -2.19
CA GLY A 667 -3.06 38.43 -1.54
C GLY A 667 -4.42 39.12 -1.77
N ALA A 668 -5.18 38.69 -2.78
CA ALA A 668 -6.55 39.14 -3.05
C ALA A 668 -7.64 38.29 -2.37
N TRP A 669 -7.32 37.12 -1.82
CA TRP A 669 -8.26 36.18 -1.19
C TRP A 669 -8.80 36.75 0.13
N LYS A 670 -10.06 37.21 0.12
CA LYS A 670 -10.73 37.88 1.24
C LYS A 670 -12.20 37.47 1.34
N GLY A 671 -12.78 37.54 2.55
CA GLY A 671 -14.19 37.25 2.81
C GLY A 671 -14.41 36.08 3.77
N GLY A 672 -15.70 35.75 3.97
CA GLY A 672 -16.14 34.74 4.93
C GLY A 672 -16.05 35.18 6.40
N GLU A 673 -16.73 34.43 7.27
CA GLU A 673 -16.71 34.65 8.72
C GLU A 673 -15.57 33.87 9.38
N ALA A 674 -14.85 34.51 10.30
CA ALA A 674 -13.75 33.90 11.05
C ALA A 674 -14.22 32.87 12.09
N THR A 675 -15.45 33.02 12.59
CA THR A 675 -16.08 32.06 13.50
C THR A 675 -16.60 30.86 12.74
N VAL A 676 -16.05 29.67 13.02
CA VAL A 676 -16.83 28.43 12.92
C VAL A 676 -17.86 28.43 14.06
N ALA A 677 -18.96 27.68 13.91
CA ALA A 677 -19.72 27.23 15.08
C ALA A 677 -18.78 26.59 16.11
N ALA A 678 -19.13 26.68 17.40
CA ALA A 678 -18.35 26.05 18.47
C ALA A 678 -18.13 24.55 18.18
N ALA A 679 -16.97 24.03 18.56
CA ALA A 679 -16.77 22.58 18.51
C ALA A 679 -17.80 21.90 19.45
N PRO A 680 -18.45 20.80 19.04
CA PRO A 680 -19.25 19.97 19.94
C PRO A 680 -18.46 19.62 21.20
N ALA A 681 -19.15 19.55 22.34
CA ALA A 681 -18.48 19.25 23.61
C ALA A 681 -17.74 17.89 23.52
N PRO A 682 -16.49 17.81 24.04
CA PRO A 682 -15.75 16.55 24.09
C PRO A 682 -16.50 15.46 24.85
N LEU A 683 -16.65 14.30 24.21
CA LEU A 683 -17.20 13.07 24.77
C LEU A 683 -16.12 12.38 25.61
N THR A 684 -15.83 12.88 26.80
CA THR A 684 -14.86 12.23 27.69
C THR A 684 -15.43 11.01 28.43
N ALA A 685 -16.75 10.79 28.36
CA ALA A 685 -17.44 9.69 29.01
C ALA A 685 -17.48 8.42 28.12
N PRO A 686 -17.16 7.23 28.68
CA PRO A 686 -17.36 5.94 28.00
C PRO A 686 -18.75 5.75 27.41
N LYS A 687 -18.83 5.05 26.28
CA LYS A 687 -20.08 4.65 25.62
C LYS A 687 -20.08 3.15 25.30
N PRO A 688 -20.06 2.27 26.32
CA PRO A 688 -19.97 0.83 26.11
C PRO A 688 -21.17 0.27 25.36
N GLY A 689 -20.91 -0.79 24.60
CA GLY A 689 -21.95 -1.52 23.87
C GLY A 689 -21.37 -2.58 22.96
N LEU A 690 -22.21 -3.52 22.54
CA LEU A 690 -21.87 -4.52 21.52
C LEU A 690 -22.85 -4.39 20.36
N LEU A 691 -22.35 -4.04 19.19
CA LEU A 691 -23.10 -3.87 17.95
C LEU A 691 -22.74 -4.95 16.94
N LEU A 692 -23.69 -5.33 16.09
CA LEU A 692 -23.48 -6.27 15.00
C LEU A 692 -24.16 -5.77 13.72
N VAL A 693 -23.38 -5.61 12.65
CA VAL A 693 -23.90 -5.53 11.28
C VAL A 693 -23.89 -6.93 10.71
N ASP A 694 -25.04 -7.37 10.22
CA ASP A 694 -25.21 -8.68 9.61
C ASP A 694 -24.67 -8.67 8.18
N ARG A 695 -23.72 -9.58 7.89
CA ARG A 695 -23.17 -9.82 6.56
C ARG A 695 -23.18 -11.33 6.28
N PRO A 696 -24.30 -11.88 5.78
CA PRO A 696 -24.41 -13.32 5.50
C PRO A 696 -23.31 -13.83 4.56
N GLY A 697 -22.78 -15.01 4.84
CA GLY A 697 -21.71 -15.63 4.05
C GLY A 697 -20.33 -14.97 4.17
N ALA A 698 -20.13 -14.06 5.13
CA ALA A 698 -18.82 -13.44 5.34
C ALA A 698 -17.79 -14.44 5.91
N PRO A 699 -16.66 -14.72 5.21
CA PRO A 699 -15.64 -15.65 5.70
C PRO A 699 -14.82 -15.07 6.86
N GLN A 700 -14.82 -13.74 7.01
CA GLN A 700 -14.21 -13.02 8.13
C GLN A 700 -15.21 -12.06 8.77
N THR A 701 -15.11 -11.94 10.09
CA THR A 701 -15.78 -10.92 10.89
C THR A 701 -14.79 -9.82 11.24
N VAL A 702 -15.11 -8.57 10.91
CA VAL A 702 -14.35 -7.41 11.40
C VAL A 702 -14.76 -7.14 12.84
N ILE A 703 -13.79 -7.16 13.75
CA ILE A 703 -13.91 -6.69 15.13
C ILE A 703 -13.30 -5.28 15.16
N SER A 704 -14.09 -4.28 15.58
CA SER A 704 -13.64 -2.90 15.73
C SER A 704 -14.07 -2.35 17.08
N ILE A 705 -13.11 -1.92 17.89
CA ILE A 705 -13.24 -1.54 19.29
C ILE A 705 -12.93 -0.05 19.41
N TRP A 706 -13.79 0.68 20.11
CA TRP A 706 -13.82 2.14 20.15
C TRP A 706 -13.99 2.62 21.59
N ARG A 707 -13.21 3.62 22.00
CA ARG A 707 -13.42 4.34 23.25
C ARG A 707 -13.04 5.81 23.08
N PRO A 708 -13.92 6.77 23.40
CA PRO A 708 -13.54 8.16 23.42
C PRO A 708 -12.73 8.46 24.69
N VAL A 709 -11.74 9.33 24.60
CA VAL A 709 -10.75 9.60 25.65
C VAL A 709 -10.42 11.10 25.70
N THR A 710 -9.94 11.60 26.84
CA THR A 710 -9.50 13.00 26.94
C THR A 710 -8.35 13.29 25.97
N ALA A 711 -8.33 14.49 25.38
CA ALA A 711 -7.16 14.95 24.64
C ALA A 711 -5.93 15.00 25.58
N PRO A 712 -4.79 14.37 25.22
CA PRO A 712 -3.62 14.32 26.09
C PRO A 712 -2.78 15.60 26.01
N ASP A 713 -2.23 16.03 27.15
CA ASP A 713 -1.09 16.97 27.19
C ASP A 713 0.19 16.31 26.62
N GLY A 714 1.30 17.05 26.51
CA GLY A 714 2.55 16.51 25.94
C GLY A 714 3.10 15.29 26.68
N ALA A 715 3.10 15.30 28.02
CA ALA A 715 3.65 14.21 28.82
C ALA A 715 2.71 12.99 28.85
N ASP A 716 1.38 13.21 28.84
CA ASP A 716 0.42 12.10 28.74
C ASP A 716 0.33 11.51 27.33
N ARG A 717 0.61 12.30 26.29
CA ARG A 717 0.59 11.87 24.88
C ARG A 717 1.67 10.86 24.57
N VAL A 718 2.92 11.17 24.92
CA VAL A 718 4.07 10.28 24.72
C VAL A 718 3.89 8.99 25.53
N LYS A 719 3.43 9.11 26.79
CA LYS A 719 3.08 7.98 27.65
C LYS A 719 2.00 7.08 27.04
N ARG A 720 0.95 7.65 26.45
CA ARG A 720 -0.09 6.92 25.70
C ARG A 720 0.45 6.26 24.45
N GLN A 721 1.33 6.93 23.71
CA GLN A 721 1.99 6.36 22.54
C GLN A 721 2.80 5.12 22.94
N CYS A 722 3.68 5.21 23.94
CA CYS A 722 4.46 4.07 24.44
C CYS A 722 3.57 2.89 24.91
N VAL A 723 2.54 3.15 25.74
CA VAL A 723 1.64 2.08 26.20
C VAL A 723 0.79 1.50 25.06
N ASN A 724 0.50 2.27 24.01
CA ASN A 724 -0.16 1.75 22.81
C ASN A 724 0.80 0.97 21.89
N THR A 725 2.07 1.36 21.78
CA THR A 725 3.09 0.67 20.95
C THR A 725 3.37 -0.75 21.45
N LEU A 726 3.40 -0.96 22.77
CA LEU A 726 3.45 -2.32 23.35
C LEU A 726 2.09 -3.07 23.26
N PHE A 727 0.95 -2.37 23.31
CA PHE A 727 -0.37 -3.00 23.28
C PHE A 727 -0.83 -3.43 21.89
N GLY A 728 -0.70 -2.56 20.87
CA GLY A 728 -1.19 -2.83 19.52
C GLY A 728 -0.65 -1.95 18.37
N ALA A 729 0.35 -1.08 18.58
CA ALA A 729 0.92 -0.25 17.50
C ALA A 729 2.25 -0.77 16.89
N SER A 730 2.92 -1.75 17.52
CA SER A 730 4.07 -2.44 16.91
C SER A 730 3.70 -3.84 16.41
N PHE A 731 4.45 -4.38 15.44
CA PHE A 731 4.20 -5.73 14.90
C PHE A 731 4.29 -6.81 16.00
N THR A 732 5.29 -6.73 16.88
CA THR A 732 5.44 -7.59 18.06
C THR A 732 4.77 -7.01 19.32
N SER A 733 3.55 -6.51 19.19
CA SER A 733 2.70 -6.00 20.29
C SER A 733 1.78 -7.07 20.87
N ARG A 734 1.24 -6.88 22.09
CA ARG A 734 0.39 -7.86 22.78
C ARG A 734 -0.79 -8.35 21.93
N LEU A 735 -1.56 -7.43 21.35
CA LEU A 735 -2.73 -7.78 20.54
C LEU A 735 -2.33 -8.55 19.28
N ASN A 736 -1.26 -8.13 18.59
CA ASN A 736 -0.84 -8.82 17.37
C ASN A 736 -0.26 -10.21 17.70
N GLN A 737 0.65 -10.30 18.67
CA GLN A 737 1.19 -11.57 19.17
C GLN A 737 0.09 -12.54 19.60
N ASN A 738 -0.94 -12.06 20.31
CA ASN A 738 -2.00 -12.91 20.80
C ASN A 738 -2.99 -13.33 19.69
N ILE A 739 -3.47 -12.41 18.84
CA ILE A 739 -4.54 -12.70 17.86
C ILE A 739 -3.99 -13.33 16.56
N ARG A 740 -2.80 -12.92 16.11
CA ARG A 740 -2.12 -13.46 14.91
C ARG A 740 -1.25 -14.65 15.29
N GLU A 741 -0.10 -14.42 15.94
CA GLU A 741 0.94 -15.46 16.05
C GLU A 741 0.52 -16.65 16.93
N LYS A 742 -0.03 -16.38 18.12
CA LYS A 742 -0.40 -17.44 19.08
C LYS A 742 -1.69 -18.20 18.73
N ASN A 743 -2.66 -17.55 18.08
CA ASN A 743 -4.00 -18.12 17.85
C ASN A 743 -4.36 -18.33 16.36
N GLY A 744 -3.63 -17.75 15.42
CA GLY A 744 -3.92 -17.87 13.97
C GLY A 744 -5.25 -17.26 13.52
N PHE A 745 -5.92 -16.46 14.36
CA PHE A 745 -7.28 -15.99 14.10
C PHE A 745 -7.34 -14.94 12.97
N SER A 746 -6.23 -14.25 12.69
CA SER A 746 -6.13 -13.14 11.73
C SER A 746 -4.70 -12.95 11.23
N TYR A 747 -4.56 -12.27 10.08
CA TYR A 747 -3.29 -11.74 9.60
C TYR A 747 -2.71 -10.61 10.49
N GLY A 748 -3.52 -9.96 11.33
CA GLY A 748 -3.02 -9.01 12.33
C GLY A 748 -4.08 -8.30 13.16
N ALA A 749 -3.70 -7.83 14.35
CA ALA A 749 -4.54 -7.03 15.25
C ALA A 749 -3.79 -5.78 15.72
N ARG A 750 -4.50 -4.65 15.81
CA ARG A 750 -3.88 -3.33 16.06
C ARG A 750 -4.63 -2.49 17.09
N SER A 751 -3.95 -1.48 17.62
CA SER A 751 -4.49 -0.44 18.50
C SER A 751 -3.84 0.92 18.20
N GLY A 752 -4.60 2.00 18.33
CA GLY A 752 -4.16 3.37 18.05
C GLY A 752 -4.95 4.41 18.82
N PHE A 753 -4.26 5.40 19.39
CA PHE A 753 -4.86 6.67 19.78
C PHE A 753 -4.79 7.63 18.60
N GLY A 754 -5.90 8.28 18.26
CA GLY A 754 -5.95 9.32 17.23
C GLY A 754 -6.90 10.44 17.60
N GLU A 755 -6.70 11.62 16.99
CA GLU A 755 -7.70 12.67 16.97
C GLU A 755 -8.65 12.44 15.80
N ASP A 756 -9.94 12.28 16.08
CA ASP A 756 -10.99 12.14 15.08
C ASP A 756 -12.02 13.26 15.27
N ALA A 757 -12.07 14.17 14.30
CA ALA A 757 -12.98 15.31 14.29
C ALA A 757 -12.98 16.17 15.58
N GLY A 758 -11.82 16.32 16.23
CA GLY A 758 -11.63 17.11 17.45
C GLY A 758 -11.95 16.35 18.74
N GLU A 759 -12.25 15.06 18.66
CA GLU A 759 -12.30 14.13 19.79
C GLU A 759 -11.03 13.27 19.79
N TRP A 760 -10.53 12.89 20.97
CA TRP A 760 -9.48 11.85 21.03
C TRP A 760 -10.12 10.48 21.23
N VAL A 761 -9.69 9.49 20.45
CA VAL A 761 -10.29 8.16 20.42
C VAL A 761 -9.20 7.09 20.50
N LEU A 762 -9.38 6.14 21.41
CA LEU A 762 -8.70 4.85 21.37
C LEU A 762 -9.48 3.93 20.44
N THR A 763 -8.83 3.46 19.38
CA THR A 763 -9.37 2.47 18.45
C THR A 763 -8.53 1.22 18.48
N SER A 764 -9.15 0.05 18.32
CA SER A 764 -8.47 -1.24 18.18
C SER A 764 -9.28 -2.17 17.29
N GLY A 765 -8.69 -3.23 16.74
CA GLY A 765 -9.45 -4.19 15.95
C GLY A 765 -8.61 -5.14 15.09
N SER A 766 -9.33 -6.03 14.41
CA SER A 766 -8.80 -7.06 13.51
C SER A 766 -9.92 -7.63 12.62
N SER A 767 -9.57 -8.19 11.46
CA SER A 767 -10.46 -9.05 10.66
C SER A 767 -10.14 -10.50 11.00
N VAL A 768 -11.03 -11.20 11.71
CA VAL A 768 -10.81 -12.60 12.14
C VAL A 768 -11.65 -13.57 11.32
N GLN A 769 -11.21 -14.82 11.16
CA GLN A 769 -12.02 -15.87 10.51
C GLN A 769 -13.38 -16.01 11.24
N THR A 770 -14.51 -16.00 10.53
CA THR A 770 -15.85 -15.90 11.16
C THR A 770 -16.13 -17.02 12.17
N LYS A 771 -15.60 -18.23 11.92
CA LYS A 771 -15.67 -19.39 12.80
C LYS A 771 -14.97 -19.24 14.17
N VAL A 772 -14.17 -18.19 14.39
CA VAL A 772 -13.48 -17.89 15.66
C VAL A 772 -13.81 -16.52 16.25
N THR A 773 -14.84 -15.82 15.77
CA THR A 773 -15.25 -14.49 16.26
C THR A 773 -15.46 -14.43 17.78
N GLY A 774 -16.16 -15.41 18.37
CA GLY A 774 -16.38 -15.48 19.82
C GLY A 774 -15.07 -15.64 20.60
N PRO A 775 -14.27 -16.69 20.33
CA PRO A 775 -12.93 -16.86 20.90
C PRO A 775 -12.02 -15.64 20.75
N ALA A 776 -11.95 -15.04 19.55
CA ALA A 776 -11.15 -13.85 19.32
C ALA A 776 -11.61 -12.65 20.17
N LEU A 777 -12.92 -12.49 20.37
CA LEU A 777 -13.44 -11.43 21.23
C LEU A 777 -13.14 -11.68 22.72
N THR A 778 -13.14 -12.93 23.18
CA THR A 778 -12.66 -13.31 24.52
C THR A 778 -11.17 -13.00 24.69
N GLU A 779 -10.36 -13.28 23.67
CA GLU A 779 -8.93 -12.97 23.67
C GLU A 779 -8.68 -11.45 23.69
N PHE A 780 -9.40 -10.65 22.88
CA PHE A 780 -9.39 -9.19 22.97
C PHE A 780 -9.77 -8.71 24.39
N LYS A 781 -10.86 -9.26 24.96
CA LYS A 781 -11.30 -8.91 26.32
C LYS A 781 -10.20 -9.17 27.36
N ARG A 782 -9.53 -10.32 27.29
CA ARG A 782 -8.43 -10.66 28.22
C ARG A 782 -7.27 -9.68 28.11
N GLU A 783 -6.83 -9.30 26.91
CA GLU A 783 -5.69 -8.38 26.77
C GLU A 783 -6.03 -6.96 27.26
N PHE A 784 -7.25 -6.48 27.01
CA PHE A 784 -7.75 -5.21 27.55
C PHE A 784 -7.85 -5.22 29.09
N GLU A 785 -8.52 -6.21 29.68
CA GLU A 785 -8.66 -6.32 31.15
C GLU A 785 -7.32 -6.58 31.84
N GLY A 786 -6.44 -7.38 31.23
CA GLY A 786 -5.08 -7.63 31.70
C GLY A 786 -4.27 -6.35 31.74
N LEU A 787 -4.22 -5.58 30.64
CA LEU A 787 -3.55 -4.28 30.64
C LEU A 787 -4.17 -3.33 31.66
N ALA A 788 -5.49 -3.34 31.85
CA ALA A 788 -6.18 -2.49 32.83
C ALA A 788 -5.78 -2.73 34.29
N THR A 789 -5.16 -3.86 34.65
CA THR A 789 -4.57 -4.04 36.00
C THR A 789 -3.27 -3.26 36.19
N GLY A 790 -2.67 -2.75 35.10
CA GLY A 790 -1.32 -2.21 35.06
C GLY A 790 -0.28 -3.31 35.31
N ASN A 791 -0.21 -4.24 34.35
CA ASN A 791 0.77 -5.32 34.24
C ASN A 791 1.76 -5.11 33.08
N VAL A 792 2.06 -3.87 32.70
CA VAL A 792 3.15 -3.53 31.76
C VAL A 792 4.47 -3.93 32.41
N THR A 793 5.33 -4.62 31.66
CA THR A 793 6.69 -5.01 32.08
C THR A 793 7.74 -3.98 31.68
N ALA A 794 8.96 -4.10 32.23
CA ALA A 794 10.06 -3.19 31.90
C ALA A 794 10.45 -3.30 30.42
N ASP A 795 10.66 -4.52 29.92
CA ASP A 795 11.14 -4.83 28.58
C ASP A 795 10.17 -4.32 27.49
N GLU A 796 8.86 -4.51 27.70
CA GLU A 796 7.81 -3.97 26.83
C GLU A 796 7.84 -2.45 26.74
N LEU A 797 8.10 -1.78 27.89
CA LEU A 797 8.17 -0.33 27.95
C LEU A 797 9.46 0.20 27.33
N GLU A 798 10.62 -0.42 27.59
CA GLU A 798 11.90 -0.01 26.99
C GLU A 798 11.82 -0.09 25.46
N LYS A 799 11.34 -1.22 24.93
CA LYS A 799 11.07 -1.39 23.49
C LYS A 799 10.19 -0.26 22.97
N ALA A 800 9.05 0.00 23.62
CA ALA A 800 8.10 1.02 23.17
C ALA A 800 8.70 2.45 23.24
N VAL A 801 9.48 2.76 24.26
CA VAL A 801 10.18 4.05 24.42
C VAL A 801 11.21 4.27 23.31
N ARG A 802 11.96 3.22 22.93
CA ARG A 802 12.89 3.27 21.78
C ARG A 802 12.15 3.44 20.44
N THR A 803 11.06 2.70 20.22
CA THR A 803 10.24 2.85 19.00
C THR A 803 9.65 4.26 18.89
N VAL A 804 9.06 4.80 19.97
CA VAL A 804 8.45 6.14 19.97
C VAL A 804 9.48 7.26 19.82
N ARG A 805 10.70 7.10 20.35
CA ARG A 805 11.83 7.98 20.05
C ARG A 805 12.07 8.05 18.54
N PHE A 806 12.30 6.90 17.90
CA PHE A 806 12.63 6.82 16.48
C PHE A 806 11.50 7.35 15.59
N GLU A 807 10.25 7.04 15.90
CA GLU A 807 9.06 7.59 15.22
C GLU A 807 9.02 9.13 15.27
N LEU A 808 9.34 9.75 16.41
CA LEU A 808 9.35 11.19 16.56
C LEU A 808 10.54 11.83 15.82
N GLU A 809 11.73 11.24 15.93
CA GLU A 809 12.97 11.70 15.29
C GLU A 809 12.89 11.68 13.75
N THR A 810 12.29 10.63 13.16
CA THR A 810 12.15 10.45 11.69
C THR A 810 10.84 10.99 11.09
N SER A 811 9.92 11.49 11.92
CA SER A 811 8.58 11.94 11.50
C SER A 811 8.55 12.96 10.36
N GLY A 812 9.65 13.69 10.13
CA GLY A 812 9.74 14.79 9.18
C GLY A 812 10.53 14.52 7.89
N ASP A 813 11.03 13.31 7.63
CA ASP A 813 12.16 13.07 6.70
C ASP A 813 11.96 13.56 5.26
N THR A 814 10.79 13.36 4.65
CA THR A 814 10.51 13.87 3.28
C THR A 814 9.95 15.30 3.29
N THR A 815 9.96 15.99 2.15
CA THR A 815 9.33 17.32 2.02
C THR A 815 7.80 17.26 2.22
N ALA A 816 7.16 16.17 1.78
CA ALA A 816 5.75 15.93 2.05
C ALA A 816 5.48 15.64 3.54
N ALA A 817 6.30 14.80 4.20
CA ALA A 817 6.17 14.49 5.62
C ALA A 817 6.33 15.73 6.50
N SER A 818 7.33 16.59 6.22
CA SER A 818 7.49 17.88 6.90
C SER A 818 6.26 18.79 6.79
N ALA A 819 5.64 18.87 5.60
CA ALA A 819 4.43 19.65 5.40
C ALA A 819 3.22 19.04 6.15
N GLU A 820 3.07 17.71 6.11
CA GLU A 820 1.94 17.00 6.73
C GLU A 820 2.05 16.96 8.27
N VAL A 821 3.26 16.82 8.84
CA VAL A 821 3.47 16.96 10.30
C VAL A 821 2.99 18.32 10.77
N VAL A 822 3.44 19.41 10.14
CA VAL A 822 3.02 20.76 10.51
C VAL A 822 1.53 20.99 10.21
N ALA A 823 0.97 20.39 9.16
CA ALA A 823 -0.46 20.42 8.87
C ALA A 823 -1.31 19.71 9.95
N ASN A 824 -0.82 18.62 10.54
CA ASN A 824 -1.45 17.95 11.68
C ASN A 824 -1.32 18.78 12.96
N LEU A 825 -0.17 19.42 13.22
CA LEU A 825 -0.01 20.34 14.35
C LEU A 825 -1.02 21.51 14.25
N VAL A 826 -1.17 22.11 13.07
CA VAL A 826 -2.15 23.18 12.80
C VAL A 826 -3.58 22.69 12.98
N ARG A 827 -3.98 21.57 12.34
CA ARG A 827 -5.35 21.01 12.45
C ARG A 827 -5.75 20.71 13.90
N ASN A 828 -4.80 20.27 14.71
CA ASN A 828 -5.03 19.85 16.09
C ASN A 828 -4.66 20.95 17.12
N GLY A 829 -4.50 22.21 16.66
CA GLY A 829 -4.25 23.38 17.50
C GLY A 829 -2.95 23.35 18.32
N ARG A 830 -1.96 22.53 17.95
CA ARG A 830 -0.72 22.33 18.70
C ARG A 830 0.34 23.42 18.43
N PRO A 831 1.27 23.66 19.38
CA PRO A 831 2.47 24.46 19.14
C PRO A 831 3.29 23.95 17.95
N SER A 832 3.99 24.85 17.26
CA SER A 832 4.85 24.54 16.10
C SER A 832 6.05 23.66 16.45
N ASP A 833 6.53 23.72 17.69
CA ASP A 833 7.65 22.97 18.24
C ASP A 833 7.21 21.69 18.96
N ALA A 834 5.92 21.33 18.93
CA ALA A 834 5.36 20.30 19.79
C ALA A 834 5.94 18.89 19.57
N VAL A 835 6.50 18.57 18.40
CA VAL A 835 7.20 17.28 18.18
C VAL A 835 8.52 17.23 18.96
N ARG A 836 9.24 18.35 19.08
CA ARG A 836 10.41 18.46 19.97
C ARG A 836 10.01 18.38 21.43
N GLN A 837 8.89 19.01 21.80
CA GLN A 837 8.35 18.92 23.16
C GLN A 837 8.02 17.47 23.51
N ASP A 838 7.36 16.73 22.61
CA ASP A 838 7.05 15.31 22.78
C ASP A 838 8.34 14.48 22.89
N LEU A 839 9.31 14.64 21.97
CA LEU A 839 10.60 13.94 22.00
C LEU A 839 11.37 14.19 23.31
N ALA A 840 11.32 15.41 23.85
CA ALA A 840 11.95 15.75 25.13
C ALA A 840 11.28 15.09 26.36
N GLN A 841 10.02 14.62 26.26
CA GLN A 841 9.37 13.85 27.32
C GLN A 841 9.71 12.35 27.28
N VAL A 842 10.16 11.81 26.14
CA VAL A 842 10.44 10.36 25.97
C VAL A 842 11.38 9.78 27.04
N PRO A 843 12.49 10.45 27.46
CA PRO A 843 13.35 9.95 28.52
C PRO A 843 12.70 9.89 29.91
N GLY A 844 11.56 10.58 30.12
CA GLY A 844 10.85 10.65 31.40
C GLY A 844 9.74 9.61 31.57
N ILE A 845 9.55 8.70 30.62
CA ILE A 845 8.48 7.69 30.68
C ILE A 845 8.96 6.46 31.48
N ASP A 846 8.51 6.35 32.74
CA ASP A 846 8.81 5.22 33.61
C ASP A 846 7.69 4.17 33.73
N LEU A 847 8.04 3.03 34.35
CA LEU A 847 7.16 1.88 34.51
C LEU A 847 5.99 2.13 35.50
N ALA A 848 6.13 3.06 36.44
CA ALA A 848 5.06 3.44 37.35
C ALA A 848 4.03 4.33 36.62
N ALA A 849 4.49 5.27 35.81
CA ALA A 849 3.66 6.13 34.96
C ALA A 849 2.91 5.32 33.89
N ALA A 850 3.58 4.39 33.21
CA ALA A 850 2.95 3.47 32.25
C ALA A 850 1.85 2.63 32.90
N ASN A 851 2.12 2.03 34.08
CA ASN A 851 1.14 1.21 34.78
C ASN A 851 0.04 2.01 35.49
N ALA A 852 0.29 3.27 35.87
CA ALA A 852 -0.74 4.19 36.33
C ALA A 852 -1.68 4.62 35.19
N LEU A 853 -1.15 4.89 34.00
CA LEU A 853 -1.95 5.13 32.79
C LEU A 853 -2.78 3.90 32.41
N ALA A 854 -2.21 2.70 32.50
CA ALA A 854 -2.94 1.46 32.24
C ALA A 854 -4.11 1.26 33.25
N ARG A 855 -3.87 1.52 34.54
CA ARG A 855 -4.89 1.50 35.61
C ARG A 855 -5.88 2.67 35.62
N SER A 856 -5.71 3.69 34.77
CA SER A 856 -6.61 4.86 34.70
C SER A 856 -8.05 4.53 34.31
N GLY A 857 -8.31 3.28 33.90
CA GLY A 857 -9.59 2.82 33.37
C GLY A 857 -9.66 2.83 31.84
N LEU A 858 -8.71 3.47 31.13
CA LEU A 858 -8.67 3.55 29.66
C LEU A 858 -8.83 2.20 28.93
N TYR A 859 -8.28 1.12 29.50
CA TYR A 859 -8.35 -0.22 28.92
C TYR A 859 -9.43 -1.13 29.54
N ARG A 860 -10.27 -0.62 30.46
CA ARG A 860 -11.38 -1.39 31.06
C ARG A 860 -12.38 -1.81 29.98
N TRP A 861 -12.59 -3.11 29.82
CA TRP A 861 -13.45 -3.67 28.76
C TRP A 861 -14.89 -3.15 28.80
N ASP A 862 -15.49 -3.08 29.98
CA ASP A 862 -16.90 -2.72 30.14
C ASP A 862 -17.20 -1.21 29.90
N ASP A 863 -16.20 -0.44 29.46
CA ASP A 863 -16.32 0.94 28.95
C ASP A 863 -16.29 1.03 27.41
N LEU A 864 -15.91 -0.05 26.71
CA LEU A 864 -15.61 -0.05 25.28
C LEU A 864 -16.86 -0.28 24.43
N LEU A 865 -16.98 0.48 23.33
CA LEU A 865 -17.88 0.16 22.24
C LEU A 865 -17.20 -0.89 21.35
N VAL A 866 -17.86 -2.02 21.14
CA VAL A 866 -17.42 -3.06 20.21
C VAL A 866 -18.42 -3.15 19.06
N VAL A 867 -17.90 -3.08 17.84
CA VAL A 867 -18.64 -3.24 16.58
C VAL A 867 -18.14 -4.49 15.89
N LEU A 868 -19.07 -5.37 15.52
CA LEU A 868 -18.84 -6.57 14.74
C LEU A 868 -19.48 -6.42 13.35
N VAL A 869 -18.79 -6.83 12.29
CA VAL A 869 -19.35 -6.88 10.92
C VAL A 869 -19.02 -8.23 10.32
N GLY A 870 -20.01 -9.13 10.21
CA GLY A 870 -19.84 -10.53 9.82
C GLY A 870 -21.17 -11.30 9.83
N ASP A 871 -21.12 -12.61 9.57
CA ASP A 871 -22.34 -13.42 9.47
C ASP A 871 -23.04 -13.56 10.84
N LYS A 872 -24.26 -13.02 10.96
CA LYS A 872 -25.02 -13.05 12.22
C LYS A 872 -25.41 -14.46 12.66
N ALA A 873 -25.64 -15.38 11.73
CA ALA A 873 -26.03 -16.76 12.05
C ALA A 873 -24.86 -17.56 12.64
N GLU A 874 -23.63 -17.33 12.18
CA GLU A 874 -22.42 -17.91 12.78
C GLU A 874 -21.94 -17.18 14.03
N VAL A 875 -22.02 -15.84 14.07
CA VAL A 875 -21.46 -15.03 15.16
C VAL A 875 -22.31 -15.08 16.43
N LEU A 876 -23.65 -15.02 16.34
CA LEU A 876 -24.51 -14.98 17.53
C LEU A 876 -24.36 -16.21 18.46
N PRO A 877 -24.29 -17.47 17.97
CA PRO A 877 -24.06 -18.63 18.82
C PRO A 877 -22.71 -18.58 19.54
N GLN A 878 -21.66 -18.11 18.87
CA GLN A 878 -20.32 -17.99 19.44
C GLN A 878 -20.27 -16.97 20.57
N LEU A 879 -20.87 -15.79 20.38
CA LEU A 879 -20.95 -14.75 21.42
C LEU A 879 -21.68 -15.25 22.67
N ALA A 880 -22.81 -15.95 22.48
CA ALA A 880 -23.58 -16.52 23.58
C ALA A 880 -22.81 -17.62 24.32
N ALA A 881 -22.07 -18.48 23.61
CA ALA A 881 -21.20 -19.50 24.21
C ALA A 881 -20.00 -18.91 24.98
N ALA A 882 -19.44 -17.80 24.47
CA ALA A 882 -18.36 -17.05 25.09
C ALA A 882 -18.82 -16.10 26.23
N GLY A 883 -20.13 -16.07 26.54
CA GLY A 883 -20.68 -15.28 27.65
C GLY A 883 -20.85 -13.78 27.37
N PHE A 884 -20.71 -13.34 26.12
CA PHE A 884 -20.97 -11.96 25.72
C PHE A 884 -22.48 -11.65 25.69
N PRO A 885 -22.90 -10.40 25.93
CA PRO A 885 -24.29 -9.99 25.77
C PRO A 885 -24.75 -10.15 24.32
N VAL A 886 -26.06 -10.26 24.11
CA VAL A 886 -26.64 -10.27 22.76
C VAL A 886 -26.38 -8.89 22.11
N PRO A 887 -25.72 -8.81 20.93
CA PRO A 887 -25.44 -7.55 20.28
C PRO A 887 -26.72 -6.86 19.80
N LYS A 888 -26.72 -5.53 19.82
CA LYS A 888 -27.72 -4.72 19.13
C LYS A 888 -27.42 -4.75 17.63
N VAL A 889 -28.33 -5.31 16.84
CA VAL A 889 -28.20 -5.38 15.38
C VAL A 889 -28.47 -4.00 14.77
N VAL A 890 -27.59 -3.56 13.87
CA VAL A 890 -27.66 -2.27 13.17
C VAL A 890 -27.36 -2.45 11.67
N ASP A 891 -27.70 -1.47 10.85
CA ASP A 891 -27.32 -1.42 9.44
C ASP A 891 -25.89 -0.86 9.21
N ALA A 892 -25.49 -0.76 7.95
CA ALA A 892 -24.16 -0.30 7.54
C ALA A 892 -23.85 1.18 7.87
N ASP A 893 -24.87 1.96 8.25
CA ASP A 893 -24.78 3.36 8.69
C ASP A 893 -25.12 3.53 10.19
N GLY A 894 -25.16 2.41 10.93
CA GLY A 894 -25.31 2.36 12.39
C GLY A 894 -26.73 2.53 12.91
N GLN A 895 -27.75 2.57 12.05
CA GLN A 895 -29.13 2.75 12.49
C GLN A 895 -29.70 1.43 13.07
N PRO A 896 -30.56 1.49 14.10
CA PRO A 896 -31.13 0.29 14.71
C PRO A 896 -32.11 -0.40 13.76
N LEU A 897 -31.81 -1.64 13.36
CA LEU A 897 -32.77 -2.46 12.64
C LEU A 897 -33.89 -2.90 13.60
N PRO A 898 -35.18 -2.77 13.23
CA PRO A 898 -36.28 -3.11 14.12
C PRO A 898 -36.29 -4.62 14.42
N LEU A 899 -36.41 -4.98 15.70
CA LEU A 899 -36.52 -6.37 16.13
C LEU A 899 -37.75 -7.02 15.48
N GLY A 900 -37.51 -8.02 14.63
CA GLY A 900 -38.56 -8.80 13.98
C GLY A 900 -39.53 -9.43 15.00
N PRO A 901 -40.82 -9.58 14.66
CA PRO A 901 -41.85 -9.88 15.63
C PRO A 901 -41.80 -11.33 16.16
N GLY A 902 -41.09 -11.54 17.27
CA GLY A 902 -41.55 -12.51 18.28
C GLY A 902 -40.54 -13.44 18.93
N VAL A 903 -39.79 -12.96 19.93
CA VAL A 903 -39.58 -13.73 21.17
C VAL A 903 -39.76 -12.81 22.39
N ARG A 904 -41.00 -12.70 22.90
CA ARG A 904 -41.24 -12.33 24.30
C ARG A 904 -41.46 -13.60 25.11
N GLY A 905 -40.71 -13.75 26.19
CA GLY A 905 -40.54 -15.04 26.88
C GLY A 905 -41.85 -15.65 27.42
N ARG A 906 -41.92 -16.98 27.40
CA ARG A 906 -42.91 -17.77 28.15
C ARG A 906 -42.20 -18.65 29.16
N ALA A 907 -42.48 -18.42 30.45
CA ALA A 907 -42.02 -19.28 31.52
C ALA A 907 -42.59 -20.71 31.39
N LEU A 908 -41.79 -21.70 31.78
CA LEU A 908 -42.16 -23.11 31.76
C LEU A 908 -43.37 -23.40 32.66
N ARG A 909 -44.52 -23.70 32.04
CA ARG A 909 -45.65 -24.36 32.72
C ARG A 909 -45.94 -25.71 32.06
N ARG A 910 -45.91 -26.77 32.87
CA ARG A 910 -46.16 -28.16 32.44
C ARG A 910 -47.56 -28.30 31.83
N PRO A 911 -47.74 -29.04 30.72
CA PRO A 911 -49.06 -29.35 30.19
C PRO A 911 -49.80 -30.35 31.09
N ARG A 912 -51.12 -30.18 31.22
CA ARG A 912 -52.06 -31.26 31.59
C ARG A 912 -53.01 -31.51 30.42
N PRO A 913 -53.43 -32.77 30.17
CA PRO A 913 -54.08 -33.15 28.91
C PRO A 913 -55.58 -32.83 28.90
N ARG A 914 -56.13 -32.55 27.71
CA ARG A 914 -57.57 -32.69 27.43
C ARG A 914 -57.83 -33.38 26.07
N ALA A 915 -58.98 -34.04 26.03
CA ALA A 915 -59.32 -35.09 25.09
C ALA A 915 -59.64 -34.64 23.66
N ARG A 916 -59.60 -35.62 22.75
CA ARG A 916 -60.04 -35.56 21.35
C ARG A 916 -61.53 -35.22 21.21
N ARG A 917 -61.88 -34.40 20.20
CA ARG A 917 -62.99 -34.53 19.22
C ARG A 917 -63.14 -33.20 18.46
N ALA A 918 -63.63 -33.12 17.22
CA ALA A 918 -63.60 -34.03 16.06
C ALA A 918 -64.22 -33.28 14.87
N PHE A 919 -63.73 -33.46 13.63
CA PHE A 919 -64.52 -33.60 12.38
C PHE A 919 -63.58 -34.04 11.24
N ALA A 920 -64.12 -34.55 10.13
CA ALA A 920 -63.35 -35.29 9.11
C ALA A 920 -63.85 -35.07 7.66
N ARG A 921 -63.11 -35.69 6.71
CA ARG A 921 -63.27 -35.77 5.21
C ARG A 921 -62.37 -34.78 4.45
N ASN A 922 -61.72 -35.10 3.32
CA ASN A 922 -61.52 -36.35 2.53
C ASN A 922 -60.22 -36.17 1.68
N TRP A 923 -59.59 -37.13 0.96
CA TRP A 923 -59.81 -38.55 0.61
C TRP A 923 -58.46 -39.33 0.63
N ARG A 924 -58.48 -40.67 0.77
CA ARG A 924 -57.51 -41.67 0.23
C ARG A 924 -58.18 -43.06 0.19
N PRO A 925 -57.89 -43.93 -0.80
CA PRO A 925 -56.88 -45.02 -0.67
C PRO A 925 -56.10 -45.28 -1.99
N ALA A 926 -55.13 -46.18 -2.16
CA ALA A 926 -54.14 -46.90 -1.32
C ALA A 926 -52.90 -47.20 -2.23
N VAL A 927 -51.71 -47.55 -1.75
CA VAL A 927 -51.18 -48.90 -1.41
C VAL A 927 -49.78 -48.62 -0.77
N VAL A 928 -49.47 -48.96 0.49
CA VAL A 928 -49.08 -50.27 1.09
C VAL A 928 -47.71 -50.76 0.56
N ALA A 929 -46.68 -51.14 1.34
CA ALA A 929 -46.50 -51.47 2.77
C ALA A 929 -45.12 -50.96 3.32
N LEU A 930 -44.90 -50.70 4.64
CA LEU A 930 -44.32 -51.59 5.70
C LEU A 930 -42.89 -52.12 5.40
N VAL A 931 -41.86 -52.21 6.26
CA VAL A 931 -41.60 -52.18 7.74
C VAL A 931 -40.17 -51.56 7.92
N ARG A 932 -39.73 -50.68 8.85
CA ARG A 932 -39.89 -50.36 10.30
C ARG A 932 -38.86 -51.03 11.27
N ASP A 933 -38.06 -50.19 11.93
CA ASP A 933 -37.26 -50.39 13.16
C ASP A 933 -36.21 -51.53 13.26
N ARG A 934 -34.92 -51.16 13.38
CA ARG A 934 -34.19 -51.22 14.67
C ARG A 934 -32.79 -50.57 14.64
N LEU A 935 -32.44 -49.94 15.77
CA LEU A 935 -31.08 -49.49 16.12
C LEU A 935 -30.49 -50.42 17.18
N ALA A 936 -29.26 -50.92 16.99
CA ALA A 936 -28.34 -51.39 18.05
C ALA A 936 -26.91 -51.62 17.50
N ALA A 937 -25.90 -51.39 18.35
CA ALA A 937 -24.45 -51.46 18.09
C ALA A 937 -23.91 -52.93 18.00
N PRO A 938 -22.60 -53.22 17.74
CA PRO A 938 -21.45 -52.31 17.65
C PRO A 938 -20.48 -52.51 16.46
N ARG A 939 -19.40 -51.71 16.44
CA ARG A 939 -18.30 -51.75 15.47
C ARG A 939 -17.53 -53.09 15.48
N ARG A 940 -17.06 -53.53 14.31
CA ARG A 940 -15.90 -54.43 14.12
C ARG A 940 -14.96 -53.81 13.08
N ALA A 941 -13.66 -54.05 13.22
CA ALA A 941 -12.65 -53.57 12.28
C ALA A 941 -12.71 -54.33 10.93
N PRO A 942 -12.36 -53.69 9.80
CA PRO A 942 -12.31 -54.35 8.50
C PRO A 942 -11.18 -55.39 8.42
N SER A 943 -11.38 -56.41 7.59
CA SER A 943 -10.44 -57.52 7.40
C SER A 943 -9.32 -57.21 6.41
N ALA A 944 -8.23 -57.98 6.48
CA ALA A 944 -7.08 -57.88 5.56
C ALA A 944 -7.38 -58.27 4.09
N ALA A 945 -8.64 -58.58 3.76
CA ALA A 945 -9.13 -58.67 2.38
C ALA A 945 -9.69 -57.32 1.88
N GLN A 946 -10.38 -56.57 2.74
CA GLN A 946 -10.96 -55.26 2.39
C GLN A 946 -9.88 -54.19 2.17
N LEU A 947 -8.75 -54.29 2.88
CA LEU A 947 -7.56 -53.45 2.65
C LEU A 947 -6.82 -53.75 1.33
N ARG A 948 -7.15 -54.85 0.62
CA ARG A 948 -6.56 -55.16 -0.69
C ARG A 948 -7.38 -54.59 -1.85
N ALA A 949 -8.71 -54.53 -1.72
CA ALA A 949 -9.57 -53.86 -2.71
C ALA A 949 -9.21 -52.37 -2.88
N PHE A 950 -8.81 -51.70 -1.80
CA PHE A 950 -8.37 -50.30 -1.83
C PHE A 950 -7.00 -50.05 -2.51
N ARG A 951 -6.25 -51.09 -2.89
CA ARG A 951 -4.95 -50.97 -3.58
C ARG A 951 -5.00 -51.28 -5.08
N THR A 952 -6.20 -51.29 -5.68
CA THR A 952 -6.37 -51.61 -7.11
C THR A 952 -7.39 -50.70 -7.82
N MET A 953 -7.61 -49.49 -7.29
CA MET A 953 -8.43 -48.43 -7.90
C MET A 953 -7.68 -47.08 -8.00
N ASN A 954 -6.35 -47.11 -7.96
CA ASN A 954 -5.47 -45.92 -7.96
C ASN A 954 -4.43 -46.00 -9.09
N SER A 955 -4.85 -46.48 -10.27
CA SER A 955 -4.00 -46.64 -11.46
C SER A 955 -4.60 -46.05 -12.74
N GLU A 956 -5.71 -45.31 -12.63
CA GLU A 956 -6.29 -44.45 -13.68
C GLU A 956 -6.89 -43.20 -13.02
N LEU A 957 -6.02 -42.34 -12.49
CA LEU A 957 -6.25 -40.91 -12.19
C LEU A 957 -4.88 -40.25 -12.01
#